data_AF-A0A1C6W9R4-F1
#
_entry.id   AF-A0A1C6W9R4-F1
#
_cell.length_a   1.000
_cell.length_b   1.000
_cell.length_c   1.000
_cell.angle_alpha   90.00
_cell.angle_beta   90.00
_cell.angle_gamma   90.00
#
_symmetry.space_group_name_H-M   'P 1'
#
loop_
_entity.id
_entity.type
_entity.pdbx_description
1 polymer ?
#
loop_
_entity_poly.entity_id
_entity_poly.type
_entity_poly.pdbx_seq_one_letter_code
_entity_poly.pdbx_strand_id
1 'polypeptide(L)'
;MEAYMEDLDNIKKKSEEIEKDMKIKMDINKEMEVLKITHDDDKNYHTISKNHEKSISDIRDKSSKIIQDFSKESDINNIKNELQKNISESQKHNSDINQYLSKIENIYNILKLNKIQKIIDKVKEYNDEIEKNNKKINDELSNSKTLIKKLEEDLNLKECQSKIKSTIDDNYVGECIKNITGLKTYILNEENNINTYFKNAEEYNKIVLLNFNNIEMADTKSQYILNIKTNNGTNIHDYNITELKKHKDKSNGYKEESDQNTKAIKQNKELFEKYKQDVTILLNKYYAVELKNKFDKTKKDSEQIIKEIKDAHNNCISQSDKSEQKMNEIKNEQIHIEDEVANNDKSNKAILNIQLSVDPFETKFLKIKDIRTKSDDCLKETENIEKQISTLSIDSQETKLKENGDKLNTLEKLFESLKNPKKNIEDQKKELDEVNSKIEKIESDVNQHKKNYEIGIVEKINEIAKANKEQIESTKKLIEPTIKNLISSFNTNDLEGIDTNENLEKYNKEMNNIYEEYIKSYNLITDYLETLSKEPITYDQIKNTRITAQKLKKHKDKSNGYKEESDQNTKAIKQNKELFEKYKQDVTILLNKYYAVELKNKFDKTKKDSEQIIKEIKDAHNNCISQSDKSEQKMNEIKNEQIHIEDEVANNDKSNKAITDIKISVEPFETKFLKINDIRKKSDGCLKETENIEKQISNLSIDSQETKLKENGDKLNTLEKLFESLKNQKKNIEDQKKELDEVNSKIEKIESDVNQHKKNYEIGIVEKINEITKENKNQIESTKELIKPTIENLISSFNTNDLEGIDTNENLEKYNKEMNNIYEEFIKSYNLITNYLETVSKEPITYDQIK
;
A
#
# COMPACT_ATOMS: atom_id res chain seq x y z
N MET A 1 -117.98 46.79 105.09
CA MET A 1 -117.50 48.12 104.64
C MET A 1 -115.98 48.20 104.67
N GLU A 2 -115.33 48.00 105.83
CA GLU A 2 -113.85 47.98 105.95
C GLU A 2 -113.19 47.04 104.93
N ALA A 3 -113.74 45.84 104.75
CA ALA A 3 -113.29 44.90 103.73
C ALA A 3 -113.34 45.46 102.29
N TYR A 4 -114.36 46.26 101.93
CA TYR A 4 -114.45 46.85 100.58
C TYR A 4 -113.44 48.00 100.39
N MET A 5 -113.13 48.76 101.44
CA MET A 5 -112.12 49.81 101.38
C MET A 5 -110.71 49.22 101.30
N GLU A 6 -110.45 48.15 102.04
CA GLU A 6 -109.21 47.38 101.93
C GLU A 6 -109.03 46.77 100.53
N ASP A 7 -110.09 46.19 99.96
CA ASP A 7 -110.08 45.66 98.60
C ASP A 7 -109.85 46.77 97.55
N LEU A 8 -110.43 47.97 97.73
CA LEU A 8 -110.21 49.13 96.86
C LEU A 8 -108.75 49.62 96.89
N ASP A 9 -108.14 49.69 98.08
CA ASP A 9 -106.73 50.07 98.22
C ASP A 9 -105.78 49.01 97.65
N ASN A 10 -106.12 47.73 97.81
CA ASN A 10 -105.39 46.63 97.15
C ASN A 10 -105.47 46.74 95.63
N ILE A 11 -106.65 47.08 95.10
CA ILE A 11 -106.86 47.36 93.67
C ILE A 11 -106.07 48.59 93.20
N LYS A 12 -105.87 49.61 94.06
CA LYS A 12 -105.04 50.78 93.75
C LYS A 12 -103.56 50.44 93.66
N LYS A 13 -103.00 49.83 94.71
CA LYS A 13 -101.59 49.43 94.74
C LYS A 13 -101.25 48.49 93.59
N LYS A 14 -102.11 47.51 93.29
CA LYS A 14 -101.84 46.56 92.21
C LYS A 14 -101.88 47.21 90.82
N SER A 15 -102.69 48.24 90.62
CA SER A 15 -102.69 48.98 89.36
C SER A 15 -101.45 49.80 89.12
N GLU A 16 -100.87 50.40 90.16
CA GLU A 16 -99.60 51.11 90.03
C GLU A 16 -98.47 50.15 89.60
N GLU A 17 -98.47 48.93 90.14
CA GLU A 17 -97.55 47.86 89.74
C GLU A 17 -97.77 47.44 88.27
N ILE A 18 -99.03 47.25 87.86
CA ILE A 18 -99.38 46.87 86.48
C ILE A 18 -99.06 47.98 85.48
N GLU A 19 -99.31 49.24 85.83
CA GLU A 19 -99.00 50.42 85.02
C GLU A 19 -97.50 50.52 84.74
N LYS A 20 -96.67 50.27 85.75
CA LYS A 20 -95.21 50.23 85.60
C LYS A 20 -94.74 49.08 84.72
N ASP A 21 -95.23 47.87 84.99
CA ASP A 21 -94.70 46.67 84.34
C ASP A 21 -95.20 46.49 82.90
N MET A 22 -96.47 46.85 82.62
CA MET A 22 -97.06 46.71 81.28
C MET A 22 -97.01 48.01 80.47
N LYS A 23 -96.56 49.12 81.07
CA LYS A 23 -96.53 50.46 80.48
C LYS A 23 -97.90 50.92 79.96
N ILE A 24 -98.94 50.72 80.77
CA ILE A 24 -100.33 51.10 80.45
C ILE A 24 -100.80 52.13 81.47
N LYS A 25 -101.45 53.21 81.02
CA LYS A 25 -101.98 54.25 81.92
C LYS A 25 -103.29 53.81 82.59
N MET A 26 -103.27 53.57 83.90
CA MET A 26 -104.43 53.06 84.63
C MET A 26 -105.19 54.11 85.43
N ASP A 27 -104.55 55.20 85.89
CA ASP A 27 -105.11 56.39 86.60
C ASP A 27 -106.53 56.22 87.21
N ILE A 28 -106.54 55.60 88.39
CA ILE A 28 -107.78 55.24 89.10
C ILE A 28 -108.54 56.47 89.59
N ASN A 29 -107.82 57.51 90.00
CA ASN A 29 -108.45 58.72 90.53
C ASN A 29 -109.29 59.38 89.44
N LYS A 30 -108.78 59.42 88.21
CA LYS A 30 -109.52 59.92 87.05
C LYS A 30 -110.73 59.06 86.69
N GLU A 31 -110.63 57.73 86.78
CA GLU A 31 -111.78 56.85 86.55
C GLU A 31 -112.87 57.01 87.63
N MET A 32 -112.50 57.24 88.89
CA MET A 32 -113.43 57.54 89.98
C MET A 32 -114.17 58.86 89.76
N GLU A 33 -113.49 59.91 89.27
CA GLU A 33 -114.10 61.19 88.91
C GLU A 33 -115.13 61.06 87.79
N VAL A 34 -114.82 60.28 86.74
CA VAL A 34 -115.71 60.06 85.59
C VAL A 34 -116.99 59.32 85.97
N LEU A 35 -116.93 58.43 86.98
CA LEU A 35 -118.08 57.69 87.49
C LEU A 35 -119.04 58.54 88.36
N LYS A 36 -118.81 59.85 88.50
CA LYS A 36 -119.63 60.79 89.31
C LYS A 36 -119.82 60.33 90.75
N ILE A 37 -118.81 59.72 91.34
CA ILE A 37 -118.79 59.35 92.75
C ILE A 37 -118.52 60.64 93.53
N THR A 38 -119.57 61.36 93.93
CA THR A 38 -119.36 62.54 94.76
C THR A 38 -118.83 62.10 96.12
N HIS A 39 -117.83 62.83 96.62
CA HIS A 39 -117.25 62.70 97.97
C HIS A 39 -118.32 62.78 99.10
N ASP A 40 -119.57 63.10 98.73
CA ASP A 40 -120.75 63.12 99.58
C ASP A 40 -121.34 61.74 99.90
N ASP A 41 -121.20 60.68 99.09
CA ASP A 41 -121.81 59.39 99.44
C ASP A 41 -121.08 58.69 100.60
N ASP A 42 -119.74 58.80 100.65
CA ASP A 42 -118.92 58.27 101.75
C ASP A 42 -119.11 59.09 103.04
N LYS A 43 -119.25 60.42 102.89
CA LYS A 43 -119.51 61.36 103.99
C LYS A 43 -120.95 61.26 104.51
N ASN A 44 -121.94 61.10 103.62
CA ASN A 44 -123.35 60.87 103.95
C ASN A 44 -123.52 59.51 104.61
N TYR A 45 -122.82 58.47 104.15
CA TYR A 45 -122.80 57.18 104.82
C TYR A 45 -122.18 57.28 106.22
N HIS A 46 -121.00 57.90 106.37
CA HIS A 46 -120.40 58.09 107.70
C HIS A 46 -121.34 58.84 108.64
N THR A 47 -122.06 59.83 108.12
CA THR A 47 -123.03 60.62 108.87
C THR A 47 -124.28 59.80 109.22
N ILE A 48 -124.85 59.05 108.28
CA ILE A 48 -126.02 58.18 108.49
C ILE A 48 -125.69 57.01 109.40
N SER A 49 -124.52 56.40 109.27
CA SER A 49 -124.03 55.30 110.12
C SER A 49 -123.81 55.79 111.56
N LYS A 50 -123.17 56.95 111.77
CA LYS A 50 -123.09 57.57 113.11
C LYS A 50 -124.46 57.92 113.67
N ASN A 51 -125.36 58.44 112.83
CA ASN A 51 -126.73 58.75 113.23
C ASN A 51 -127.54 57.49 113.56
N HIS A 52 -127.26 56.36 112.90
CA HIS A 52 -127.90 55.07 113.14
C HIS A 52 -127.38 54.41 114.40
N GLU A 53 -126.06 54.42 114.63
CA GLU A 53 -125.43 53.96 115.86
C GLU A 53 -125.96 54.77 117.07
N LYS A 54 -126.10 56.09 116.90
CA LYS A 54 -126.74 56.98 117.87
C LYS A 54 -128.24 56.71 118.03
N SER A 55 -128.98 56.45 116.95
CA SER A 55 -130.41 56.12 117.01
C SER A 55 -130.68 54.77 117.68
N ILE A 56 -129.84 53.76 117.45
CA ILE A 56 -129.94 52.46 118.16
C ILE A 56 -129.66 52.67 119.65
N SER A 57 -128.66 53.49 120.00
CA SER A 57 -128.40 53.88 121.40
C SER A 57 -129.60 54.62 122.01
N ASP A 58 -130.18 55.60 121.30
CA ASP A 58 -131.35 56.36 121.76
C ASP A 58 -132.62 55.49 121.87
N ILE A 59 -132.85 54.54 120.95
CA ILE A 59 -133.95 53.57 121.02
C ILE A 59 -133.74 52.65 122.23
N ARG A 60 -132.51 52.18 122.47
CA ARG A 60 -132.16 51.36 123.63
C ARG A 60 -132.41 52.12 124.94
N ASP A 61 -132.01 53.39 125.00
CA ASP A 61 -132.20 54.25 126.17
C ASP A 61 -133.68 54.61 126.40
N LYS A 62 -134.43 54.98 125.35
CA LYS A 62 -135.87 55.28 125.43
C LYS A 62 -136.70 54.04 125.79
N SER A 63 -136.38 52.89 125.21
CA SER A 63 -137.06 51.62 125.54
C SER A 63 -136.76 51.18 126.97
N SER A 64 -135.54 51.42 127.46
CA SER A 64 -135.17 51.16 128.87
C SER A 64 -135.91 52.09 129.84
N LYS A 65 -136.19 53.34 129.46
CA LYS A 65 -136.99 54.30 130.25
C LYS A 65 -138.46 53.92 130.37
N ILE A 66 -139.08 53.44 129.28
CA ILE A 66 -140.46 52.92 129.29
C ILE A 66 -140.61 51.73 130.24
N ILE A 67 -139.57 50.89 130.39
CA ILE A 67 -139.57 49.77 131.35
C ILE A 67 -139.51 50.24 132.82
N GLN A 68 -138.92 51.42 133.10
CA GLN A 68 -138.78 51.96 134.47
C GLN A 68 -140.04 52.68 135.00
N ASP A 69 -140.87 53.28 134.14
CA ASP A 69 -142.04 54.06 134.55
C ASP A 69 -143.31 53.22 134.86
N PHE A 70 -143.21 51.88 134.85
CA PHE A 70 -144.32 50.93 135.05
C PHE A 70 -144.98 50.91 136.46
N SER A 71 -144.70 51.85 137.37
CA SER A 71 -145.23 51.81 138.75
C SER A 71 -146.44 52.72 139.05
N LYS A 72 -146.93 53.56 138.11
CA LYS A 72 -148.17 54.35 138.31
C LYS A 72 -148.96 54.54 137.00
N GLU A 73 -150.04 53.77 136.86
CA GLU A 73 -151.21 53.93 135.95
C GLU A 73 -150.98 54.59 134.57
N SER A 74 -150.75 53.77 133.53
CA SER A 74 -150.87 54.13 132.10
C SER A 74 -151.24 52.91 131.24
N ASP A 75 -151.96 53.14 130.14
CA ASP A 75 -152.70 52.15 129.33
C ASP A 75 -151.79 51.37 128.34
N ILE A 76 -151.85 50.03 128.33
CA ILE A 76 -150.94 49.11 127.61
C ILE A 76 -150.84 49.37 126.10
N ASN A 77 -151.89 49.90 125.49
CA ASN A 77 -151.93 50.12 124.04
C ASN A 77 -151.01 51.26 123.56
N ASN A 78 -150.72 52.25 124.40
CA ASN A 78 -149.80 53.34 124.03
C ASN A 78 -148.35 52.82 123.92
N ILE A 79 -147.95 51.92 124.83
CA ILE A 79 -146.61 51.31 124.85
C ILE A 79 -146.33 50.51 123.57
N LYS A 80 -147.34 49.76 123.08
CA LYS A 80 -147.21 48.95 121.88
C LYS A 80 -146.97 49.81 120.62
N ASN A 81 -147.71 50.91 120.47
CA ASN A 81 -147.59 51.78 119.29
C ASN A 81 -146.22 52.46 119.22
N GLU A 82 -145.66 52.88 120.35
CA GLU A 82 -144.38 53.59 120.39
C GLU A 82 -143.18 52.67 120.09
N LEU A 83 -143.20 51.42 120.60
CA LEU A 83 -142.22 50.39 120.24
C LEU A 83 -142.26 50.03 118.74
N GLN A 84 -143.46 49.95 118.15
CA GLN A 84 -143.64 49.58 116.75
C GLN A 84 -143.13 50.67 115.78
N LYS A 85 -143.21 51.95 116.19
CA LYS A 85 -142.62 53.08 115.45
C LYS A 85 -141.08 53.00 115.41
N ASN A 86 -140.44 52.68 116.54
CA ASN A 86 -138.98 52.56 116.63
C ASN A 86 -138.42 51.40 115.76
N ILE A 87 -139.12 50.25 115.70
CA ILE A 87 -138.73 49.13 114.84
C ILE A 87 -138.80 49.52 113.35
N SER A 88 -139.84 50.25 112.94
CA SER A 88 -140.03 50.67 111.56
C SER A 88 -138.94 51.66 111.11
N GLU A 89 -138.54 52.58 111.99
CA GLU A 89 -137.40 53.48 111.72
C GLU A 89 -136.08 52.72 111.56
N SER A 90 -135.82 51.69 112.37
CA SER A 90 -134.61 50.86 112.25
C SER A 90 -134.58 50.04 110.96
N GLN A 91 -135.72 49.55 110.48
CA GLN A 91 -135.82 48.81 109.21
C GLN A 91 -135.52 49.72 108.00
N LYS A 92 -135.99 50.97 108.02
CA LYS A 92 -135.73 51.93 106.95
C LYS A 92 -134.24 52.26 106.81
N HIS A 93 -133.55 52.50 107.93
CA HIS A 93 -132.11 52.77 107.93
C HIS A 93 -131.28 51.58 107.44
N ASN A 94 -131.68 50.34 107.76
CA ASN A 94 -131.01 49.14 107.24
C ASN A 94 -131.18 49.01 105.71
N SER A 95 -132.33 49.42 105.16
CA SER A 95 -132.54 49.48 103.71
C SER A 95 -131.61 50.49 103.04
N ASP A 96 -131.43 51.67 103.64
CA ASP A 96 -130.55 52.73 103.10
C ASP A 96 -129.07 52.28 103.09
N ILE A 97 -128.60 51.64 104.17
CA ILE A 97 -127.23 51.07 104.24
C ILE A 97 -127.00 50.02 103.15
N ASN A 98 -127.95 49.11 102.94
CA ASN A 98 -127.86 48.09 101.89
C ASN A 98 -127.83 48.71 100.49
N GLN A 99 -128.53 49.82 100.27
CA GLN A 99 -128.49 50.54 99.00
C GLN A 99 -127.13 51.18 98.72
N TYR A 100 -126.48 51.77 99.73
CA TYR A 100 -125.13 52.33 99.60
C TYR A 100 -124.05 51.25 99.42
N LEU A 101 -124.15 50.13 100.14
CA LEU A 101 -123.25 48.98 99.95
C LEU A 101 -123.32 48.43 98.52
N SER A 102 -124.52 48.28 97.97
CA SER A 102 -124.72 47.83 96.59
C SER A 102 -124.13 48.81 95.54
N LYS A 103 -124.16 50.12 95.81
CA LYS A 103 -123.52 51.14 94.95
C LYS A 103 -121.99 51.04 94.98
N ILE A 104 -121.38 50.92 96.16
CA ILE A 104 -119.92 50.80 96.32
C ILE A 104 -119.41 49.52 95.66
N GLU A 105 -120.13 48.42 95.84
CA GLU A 105 -119.82 47.14 95.19
C GLU A 105 -119.85 47.24 93.66
N ASN A 106 -120.86 47.91 93.09
CA ASN A 106 -120.94 48.12 91.65
C ASN A 106 -119.78 48.97 91.11
N ILE A 107 -119.38 50.03 91.82
CA ILE A 107 -118.22 50.86 91.45
C ILE A 107 -116.94 50.05 91.44
N TYR A 108 -116.71 49.25 92.49
CA TYR A 108 -115.56 48.37 92.61
C TYR A 108 -115.48 47.39 91.43
N ASN A 109 -116.60 46.76 91.08
CA ASN A 109 -116.69 45.84 89.95
C ASN A 109 -116.39 46.54 88.61
N ILE A 110 -116.88 47.77 88.39
CA ILE A 110 -116.58 48.55 87.17
C ILE A 110 -115.08 48.86 87.06
N LEU A 111 -114.44 49.33 88.14
CA LEU A 111 -113.00 49.64 88.14
C LEU A 111 -112.14 48.39 87.88
N LYS A 112 -112.53 47.25 88.45
CA LYS A 112 -111.88 45.95 88.23
C LYS A 112 -111.96 45.53 86.76
N LEU A 113 -113.14 45.66 86.14
CA LEU A 113 -113.38 45.29 84.74
C LEU A 113 -112.65 46.22 83.75
N ASN A 114 -112.65 47.54 83.99
CA ASN A 114 -111.92 48.50 83.15
C ASN A 114 -110.42 48.22 83.09
N LYS A 115 -109.82 47.75 84.19
CA LYS A 115 -108.39 47.40 84.24
C LYS A 115 -108.07 46.16 83.42
N ILE A 116 -108.92 45.14 83.53
CA ILE A 116 -108.77 43.93 82.73
C ILE A 116 -108.93 44.27 81.25
N GLN A 117 -109.86 45.17 80.89
CA GLN A 117 -110.02 45.64 79.52
C GLN A 117 -108.75 46.33 79.00
N LYS A 118 -108.14 47.23 79.79
CA LYS A 118 -106.87 47.88 79.43
C LYS A 118 -105.72 46.87 79.25
N ILE A 119 -105.69 45.81 80.06
CA ILE A 119 -104.71 44.71 79.91
C ILE A 119 -104.98 43.93 78.61
N ILE A 120 -106.24 43.63 78.31
CA ILE A 120 -106.66 42.98 77.05
C ILE A 120 -106.23 43.80 75.84
N ASP A 121 -106.44 45.11 75.86
CA ASP A 121 -106.06 45.99 74.76
C ASP A 121 -104.54 45.95 74.50
N LYS A 122 -103.73 45.88 75.57
CA LYS A 122 -102.28 45.70 75.43
C LYS A 122 -101.88 44.30 74.95
N VAL A 123 -102.58 43.26 75.40
CA VAL A 123 -102.39 41.88 74.92
C VAL A 123 -102.69 41.77 73.42
N LYS A 124 -103.69 42.51 72.91
CA LYS A 124 -103.97 42.61 71.47
C LYS A 124 -102.78 43.18 70.71
N GLU A 125 -102.18 44.28 71.18
CA GLU A 125 -100.98 44.86 70.58
C GLU A 125 -99.82 43.85 70.54
N TYR A 126 -99.53 43.16 71.66
CA TYR A 126 -98.48 42.14 71.69
C TYR A 126 -98.76 40.98 70.73
N ASN A 127 -100.02 40.55 70.65
CA ASN A 127 -100.43 39.48 69.74
C ASN A 127 -100.30 39.89 68.26
N ASP A 128 -100.61 41.14 67.92
CA ASP A 128 -100.44 41.68 66.57
C ASP A 128 -98.96 41.78 66.18
N GLU A 129 -98.08 42.16 67.12
CA GLU A 129 -96.63 42.14 66.91
C GLU A 129 -96.08 40.72 66.74
N ILE A 130 -96.60 39.74 67.49
CA ILE A 130 -96.26 38.33 67.30
C ILE A 130 -96.67 37.85 65.90
N GLU A 131 -97.91 38.12 65.48
CA GLU A 131 -98.41 37.74 64.16
C GLU A 131 -97.57 38.35 63.03
N LYS A 132 -97.22 39.64 63.16
CA LYS A 132 -96.39 40.36 62.19
C LYS A 132 -95.00 39.75 62.05
N ASN A 133 -94.34 39.43 63.17
CA ASN A 133 -92.99 38.88 63.14
C ASN A 133 -92.99 37.40 62.70
N ASN A 134 -94.02 36.62 63.05
CA ASN A 134 -94.20 35.27 62.52
C ASN A 134 -94.34 35.26 60.99
N LYS A 135 -95.10 36.20 60.41
CA LYS A 135 -95.18 36.39 58.94
C LYS A 135 -93.82 36.67 58.31
N LYS A 136 -93.02 37.55 58.92
CA LYS A 136 -91.65 37.83 58.43
C LYS A 136 -90.75 36.59 58.49
N ILE A 137 -90.83 35.79 59.54
CA ILE A 137 -90.05 34.54 59.65
C ILE A 137 -90.48 33.54 58.57
N ASN A 138 -91.78 33.46 58.26
CA ASN A 138 -92.30 32.67 57.15
C ASN A 138 -91.74 33.13 55.79
N ASP A 139 -91.64 34.44 55.56
CA ASP A 139 -91.03 34.98 54.34
C ASP A 139 -89.55 34.57 54.23
N GLU A 140 -88.76 34.68 55.32
CA GLU A 140 -87.36 34.24 55.34
C GLU A 140 -87.20 32.72 55.14
N LEU A 141 -88.15 31.92 55.65
CA LEU A 141 -88.20 30.48 55.38
C LEU A 141 -88.45 30.19 53.91
N SER A 142 -89.40 30.90 53.28
CA SER A 142 -89.69 30.76 51.85
C SER A 142 -88.48 31.13 50.98
N ASN A 143 -87.79 32.22 51.33
CA ASN A 143 -86.58 32.67 50.64
C ASN A 143 -85.45 31.64 50.77
N SER A 144 -85.17 31.17 51.98
CA SER A 144 -84.13 30.14 52.20
C SER A 144 -84.45 28.82 51.50
N LYS A 145 -85.71 28.36 51.52
CA LYS A 145 -86.14 27.15 50.78
C LYS A 145 -85.94 27.28 49.28
N THR A 146 -86.29 28.43 48.70
CA THR A 146 -86.13 28.70 47.28
C THR A 146 -84.66 28.63 46.86
N LEU A 147 -83.77 29.18 47.68
CA LEU A 147 -82.32 29.11 47.45
C LEU A 147 -81.81 27.66 47.49
N ILE A 148 -82.16 26.88 48.52
CA ILE A 148 -81.73 25.47 48.63
C ILE A 148 -82.26 24.63 47.48
N LYS A 149 -83.52 24.81 47.09
CA LYS A 149 -84.12 24.08 45.98
C LYS A 149 -83.39 24.31 44.65
N LYS A 150 -82.97 25.55 44.37
CA LYS A 150 -82.15 25.86 43.18
C LYS A 150 -80.81 25.11 43.18
N LEU A 151 -80.17 24.96 44.34
CA LEU A 151 -78.91 24.21 44.46
C LEU A 151 -79.12 22.69 44.32
N GLU A 152 -80.24 22.17 44.83
CA GLU A 152 -80.60 20.75 44.74
C GLU A 152 -81.02 20.34 43.31
N GLU A 153 -81.69 21.22 42.58
CA GLU A 153 -82.21 20.97 41.24
C GLU A 153 -81.21 21.28 40.12
N ASP A 154 -79.99 21.73 40.44
CA ASP A 154 -78.96 21.99 39.42
C ASP A 154 -78.60 20.70 38.67
N LEU A 155 -79.08 20.63 37.41
CA LEU A 155 -78.92 19.46 36.54
C LEU A 155 -77.45 19.22 36.18
N ASN A 156 -76.66 20.28 36.05
CA ASN A 156 -75.24 20.18 35.69
C ASN A 156 -74.43 19.53 36.82
N LEU A 157 -74.76 19.86 38.08
CA LEU A 157 -74.15 19.23 39.24
C LEU A 157 -74.44 17.73 39.30
N LYS A 158 -75.70 17.34 39.11
CA LYS A 158 -76.11 15.92 39.11
C LYS A 158 -75.41 15.12 38.02
N GLU A 159 -75.32 15.69 36.82
CA GLU A 159 -74.66 15.04 35.70
C GLU A 159 -73.17 14.83 35.96
N CYS A 160 -72.44 15.89 36.33
CA CYS A 160 -71.00 15.81 36.60
C CYS A 160 -70.70 14.91 37.82
N GLN A 161 -71.53 14.89 38.86
CA GLN A 161 -71.38 13.96 39.99
C GLN A 161 -71.48 12.49 39.57
N SER A 162 -72.38 12.16 38.65
CA SER A 162 -72.63 10.77 38.24
C SER A 162 -71.48 10.17 37.42
N LYS A 163 -70.78 10.99 36.63
CA LYS A 163 -69.78 10.54 35.66
C LYS A 163 -68.33 10.60 36.13
N ILE A 164 -68.03 11.29 37.25
CA ILE A 164 -66.67 11.41 37.84
C ILE A 164 -65.94 10.06 38.02
N LYS A 165 -66.68 8.95 38.14
CA LYS A 165 -66.13 7.59 38.35
C LYS A 165 -65.89 6.79 37.06
N SER A 166 -66.27 7.31 35.90
CA SER A 166 -66.04 6.68 34.59
C SER A 166 -64.72 7.14 33.98
N THR A 167 -64.28 6.49 32.90
CA THR A 167 -63.23 7.06 32.03
C THR A 167 -63.85 8.20 31.24
N ILE A 168 -63.34 9.43 31.44
CA ILE A 168 -63.93 10.66 30.92
C ILE A 168 -62.97 11.28 29.90
N ASP A 169 -63.51 11.69 28.75
CA ASP A 169 -62.81 12.48 27.74
C ASP A 169 -62.44 13.89 28.26
N ASP A 170 -61.30 14.42 27.82
CA ASP A 170 -60.78 15.73 28.20
C ASP A 170 -61.76 16.87 27.92
N ASN A 171 -62.52 16.82 26.81
CA ASN A 171 -63.49 17.87 26.52
C ASN A 171 -64.63 17.87 27.55
N TYR A 172 -65.12 16.68 27.94
CA TYR A 172 -66.14 16.55 28.96
C TYR A 172 -65.63 16.98 30.36
N VAL A 173 -64.36 16.68 30.69
CA VAL A 173 -63.71 17.19 31.92
C VAL A 173 -63.71 18.72 31.94
N GLY A 174 -63.31 19.35 30.84
CA GLY A 174 -63.29 20.81 30.70
C GLY A 174 -64.68 21.46 30.84
N GLU A 175 -65.70 20.85 30.24
CA GLU A 175 -67.09 21.30 30.36
C GLU A 175 -67.59 21.24 31.81
N CYS A 176 -67.35 20.13 32.51
CA CYS A 176 -67.73 20.00 33.92
C CYS A 176 -67.00 20.99 34.83
N ILE A 177 -65.69 21.23 34.64
CA ILE A 177 -64.94 22.26 35.38
C ILE A 177 -65.61 23.62 35.22
N LYS A 178 -65.98 24.00 33.99
CA LYS A 178 -66.64 25.28 33.69
C LYS A 178 -68.00 25.38 34.38
N ASN A 179 -68.84 24.35 34.28
CA ASN A 179 -70.18 24.34 34.86
C ASN A 179 -70.13 24.40 36.40
N ILE A 180 -69.29 23.59 37.03
CA ILE A 180 -69.13 23.56 38.49
C ILE A 180 -68.54 24.87 39.01
N THR A 181 -67.61 25.49 38.28
CA THR A 181 -67.06 26.82 38.62
C THR A 181 -68.14 27.91 38.60
N GLY A 182 -69.04 27.86 37.61
CA GLY A 182 -70.22 28.72 37.55
C GLY A 182 -71.11 28.57 38.79
N LEU A 183 -71.42 27.34 39.17
CA LEU A 183 -72.22 27.04 40.36
C LEU A 183 -71.51 27.49 41.66
N LYS A 184 -70.20 27.27 41.80
CA LYS A 184 -69.42 27.75 42.94
C LYS A 184 -69.50 29.27 43.08
N THR A 185 -69.42 29.99 41.96
CA THR A 185 -69.55 31.45 41.93
C THR A 185 -70.94 31.90 42.36
N TYR A 186 -71.99 31.21 41.88
CA TYR A 186 -73.37 31.46 42.31
C TYR A 186 -73.54 31.26 43.84
N ILE A 187 -73.06 30.14 44.38
CA ILE A 187 -73.10 29.87 45.83
C ILE A 187 -72.40 30.98 46.62
N LEU A 188 -71.20 31.41 46.21
CA LEU A 188 -70.49 32.48 46.90
C LEU A 188 -71.25 33.82 46.90
N ASN A 189 -71.96 34.14 45.82
CA ASN A 189 -72.77 35.35 45.75
C ASN A 189 -74.02 35.30 46.65
N GLU A 190 -74.59 34.11 46.85
CA GLU A 190 -75.79 33.89 47.68
C GLU A 190 -75.48 33.68 49.18
N GLU A 191 -74.20 33.53 49.55
CA GLU A 191 -73.76 33.30 50.92
C GLU A 191 -74.21 34.42 51.88
N ASN A 192 -74.21 35.67 51.42
CA ASN A 192 -74.70 36.79 52.21
C ASN A 192 -76.22 36.73 52.42
N ASN A 193 -76.97 36.22 51.43
CA ASN A 193 -78.43 36.13 51.50
C ASN A 193 -78.86 35.08 52.52
N ILE A 194 -78.31 33.85 52.47
CA ILE A 194 -78.67 32.80 53.44
C ILE A 194 -78.29 33.17 54.88
N ASN A 195 -77.16 33.86 55.07
CA ASN A 195 -76.74 34.36 56.37
C ASN A 195 -77.69 35.42 56.91
N THR A 196 -78.17 36.32 56.03
CA THR A 196 -79.13 37.37 56.36
C THR A 196 -80.48 36.76 56.77
N TYR A 197 -81.00 35.80 56.00
CA TYR A 197 -82.28 35.13 56.30
C TYR A 197 -82.25 34.45 57.68
N PHE A 198 -81.14 33.77 58.01
CA PHE A 198 -80.95 33.15 59.32
C PHE A 198 -80.90 34.20 60.45
N LYS A 199 -80.12 35.27 60.28
CA LYS A 199 -80.00 36.34 61.29
C LYS A 199 -81.34 37.03 61.55
N ASN A 200 -82.07 37.37 60.48
CA ASN A 200 -83.39 37.99 60.56
C ASN A 200 -84.37 37.09 61.30
N ALA A 201 -84.40 35.79 60.99
CA ALA A 201 -85.28 34.83 61.66
C ALA A 201 -84.99 34.70 63.16
N GLU A 202 -83.71 34.72 63.57
CA GLU A 202 -83.35 34.73 65.00
C GLU A 202 -83.80 36.02 65.70
N GLU A 203 -83.59 37.18 65.08
CA GLU A 203 -83.99 38.47 65.65
C GLU A 203 -85.51 38.59 65.79
N TYR A 204 -86.27 38.22 64.76
CA TYR A 204 -87.73 38.21 64.81
C TYR A 204 -88.27 37.20 65.83
N ASN A 205 -87.69 36.00 65.94
CA ASN A 205 -88.15 35.01 66.90
C ASN A 205 -87.90 35.45 68.36
N LYS A 206 -86.81 36.20 68.62
CA LYS A 206 -86.58 36.83 69.94
C LYS A 206 -87.70 37.81 70.31
N ILE A 207 -88.19 38.61 69.34
CA ILE A 207 -89.30 39.54 69.55
C ILE A 207 -90.60 38.77 69.81
N VAL A 208 -90.88 37.73 69.03
CA VAL A 208 -92.05 36.85 69.23
C VAL A 208 -92.05 36.27 70.65
N LEU A 209 -90.92 35.71 71.10
CA LEU A 209 -90.79 35.12 72.43
C LEU A 209 -90.97 36.15 73.55
N LEU A 210 -90.37 37.34 73.40
CA LEU A 210 -90.51 38.43 74.37
C LEU A 210 -91.98 38.85 74.54
N ASN A 211 -92.68 39.07 73.42
CA ASN A 211 -94.08 39.47 73.45
C ASN A 211 -95.01 38.36 73.94
N PHE A 212 -94.69 37.10 73.65
CA PHE A 212 -95.43 35.96 74.20
C PHE A 212 -95.31 35.92 75.74
N ASN A 213 -94.10 36.07 76.27
CA ASN A 213 -93.87 36.14 77.72
C ASN A 213 -94.61 37.33 78.37
N ASN A 214 -94.70 38.47 77.67
CA ASN A 214 -95.50 39.62 78.13
C ASN A 214 -97.00 39.28 78.20
N ILE A 215 -97.53 38.51 77.25
CA ILE A 215 -98.93 38.01 77.29
C ILE A 215 -99.13 37.03 78.45
N GLU A 216 -98.19 36.12 78.72
CA GLU A 216 -98.27 35.22 79.88
C GLU A 216 -98.26 35.98 81.22
N MET A 217 -97.45 37.04 81.31
CA MET A 217 -97.43 37.93 82.47
C MET A 217 -98.76 38.68 82.61
N ALA A 218 -99.31 39.17 81.49
CA ALA A 218 -100.59 39.87 81.44
C ALA A 218 -101.76 38.99 81.89
N ASP A 219 -101.78 37.73 81.46
CA ASP A 219 -102.76 36.72 81.89
C ASP A 219 -102.66 36.50 83.40
N THR A 220 -101.45 36.23 83.92
CA THR A 220 -101.20 36.05 85.37
C THR A 220 -101.70 37.24 86.19
N LYS A 221 -101.43 38.47 85.73
CA LYS A 221 -101.87 39.71 86.39
C LYS A 221 -103.38 39.91 86.33
N SER A 222 -104.00 39.57 85.21
CA SER A 222 -105.45 39.63 85.05
C SER A 222 -106.16 38.64 85.96
N GLN A 223 -105.66 37.40 86.06
CA GLN A 223 -106.17 36.39 86.99
C GLN A 223 -106.05 36.84 88.46
N TYR A 224 -104.94 37.49 88.83
CA TYR A 224 -104.79 38.06 90.17
C TYR A 224 -105.85 39.13 90.47
N ILE A 225 -106.07 40.08 89.56
CA ILE A 225 -107.11 41.11 89.72
C ILE A 225 -108.49 40.45 89.87
N LEU A 226 -108.78 39.43 89.06
CA LEU A 226 -110.04 38.67 89.09
C LEU A 226 -110.30 37.98 90.44
N ASN A 227 -109.27 37.49 91.12
CA ASN A 227 -109.40 36.73 92.37
C ASN A 227 -109.60 37.59 93.63
N ILE A 228 -109.48 38.92 93.56
CA ILE A 228 -109.83 39.82 94.68
C ILE A 228 -111.37 39.79 94.87
N LYS A 229 -111.83 39.41 96.07
CA LYS A 229 -113.20 38.96 96.49
C LYS A 229 -114.38 39.33 95.56
N THR A 230 -115.20 38.32 95.24
CA THR A 230 -116.36 38.31 94.34
C THR A 230 -117.67 38.64 95.06
N ASN A 231 -118.46 39.58 94.53
CA ASN A 231 -119.92 39.58 94.73
C ASN A 231 -120.66 39.72 93.38
N ASN A 232 -121.35 38.63 93.02
CA ASN A 232 -122.56 38.44 92.19
C ASN A 232 -122.89 39.34 90.97
N GLY A 233 -121.91 39.77 90.17
CA GLY A 233 -122.12 40.28 88.80
C GLY A 233 -121.53 39.36 87.73
N THR A 234 -122.25 38.32 87.28
CA THR A 234 -121.69 37.17 86.55
C THR A 234 -121.37 37.39 85.05
N ASN A 235 -122.00 38.35 84.35
CA ASN A 235 -121.97 38.34 82.87
C ASN A 235 -120.73 38.98 82.19
N ILE A 236 -120.06 39.97 82.77
CA ILE A 236 -118.96 40.69 82.10
C ILE A 236 -117.58 40.05 82.43
N HIS A 237 -117.48 39.36 83.56
CA HIS A 237 -116.25 38.65 83.96
C HIS A 237 -115.86 37.52 83.00
N ASP A 238 -116.85 36.74 82.53
CA ASP A 238 -116.60 35.60 81.64
C ASP A 238 -116.11 36.04 80.26
N TYR A 239 -116.57 37.18 79.75
CA TYR A 239 -116.17 37.72 78.45
C TYR A 239 -114.68 38.08 78.42
N ASN A 240 -114.20 38.85 79.40
CA ASN A 240 -112.80 39.30 79.46
C ASN A 240 -111.81 38.14 79.66
N ILE A 241 -112.16 37.15 80.49
CA ILE A 241 -111.34 35.94 80.68
C ILE A 241 -111.25 35.14 79.37
N THR A 242 -112.38 34.99 78.68
CA THR A 242 -112.44 34.27 77.40
C THR A 242 -111.61 34.97 76.34
N GLU A 243 -111.62 36.30 76.29
CA GLU A 243 -110.86 37.08 75.31
C GLU A 243 -109.34 37.03 75.57
N LEU A 244 -108.88 37.13 76.83
CA LEU A 244 -107.46 36.94 77.18
C LEU A 244 -106.96 35.55 76.80
N LYS A 245 -107.74 34.51 77.14
CA LYS A 245 -107.39 33.12 76.82
C LYS A 245 -107.29 32.91 75.31
N LYS A 246 -108.24 33.45 74.53
CA LYS A 246 -108.22 33.39 73.07
C LYS A 246 -106.96 34.02 72.48
N HIS A 247 -106.54 35.20 72.97
CA HIS A 247 -105.33 35.86 72.48
C HIS A 247 -104.04 35.14 72.91
N LYS A 248 -104.01 34.54 74.10
CA LYS A 248 -102.91 33.69 74.56
C LYS A 248 -102.76 32.41 73.74
N ASP A 249 -103.87 31.72 73.46
CA ASP A 249 -103.87 30.50 72.64
C ASP A 249 -103.42 30.83 71.19
N LYS A 250 -103.92 31.94 70.63
CA LYS A 250 -103.52 32.43 69.30
C LYS A 250 -102.02 32.77 69.25
N SER A 251 -101.50 33.48 70.26
CA SER A 251 -100.09 33.86 70.32
C SER A 251 -99.17 32.65 70.54
N ASN A 252 -99.61 31.65 71.31
CA ASN A 252 -98.87 30.40 71.47
C ASN A 252 -98.72 29.66 70.14
N GLY A 253 -99.80 29.58 69.34
CA GLY A 253 -99.75 28.98 68.00
C GLY A 253 -98.71 29.66 67.09
N TYR A 254 -98.70 31.00 67.05
CA TYR A 254 -97.68 31.73 66.28
C TYR A 254 -96.26 31.58 66.83
N LYS A 255 -96.10 31.49 68.15
CA LYS A 255 -94.80 31.26 68.78
C LYS A 255 -94.25 29.87 68.43
N GLU A 256 -95.07 28.84 68.48
CA GLU A 256 -94.67 27.48 68.09
C GLU A 256 -94.30 27.39 66.61
N GLU A 257 -95.10 28.00 65.73
CA GLU A 257 -94.81 28.10 64.29
C GLU A 257 -93.48 28.82 64.03
N SER A 258 -93.29 29.98 64.66
CA SER A 258 -92.06 30.79 64.60
C SER A 258 -90.83 29.98 65.01
N ASP A 259 -90.88 29.27 66.14
CA ASP A 259 -89.79 28.41 66.61
C ASP A 259 -89.47 27.28 65.62
N GLN A 260 -90.49 26.63 65.04
CA GLN A 260 -90.30 25.58 64.04
C GLN A 260 -89.67 26.13 62.75
N ASN A 261 -90.13 27.28 62.29
CA ASN A 261 -89.62 27.92 61.08
C ASN A 261 -88.18 28.39 61.25
N THR A 262 -87.82 29.01 62.38
CA THR A 262 -86.42 29.38 62.68
C THR A 262 -85.50 28.16 62.70
N LYS A 263 -85.96 27.02 63.26
CA LYS A 263 -85.20 25.75 63.20
C LYS A 263 -85.03 25.24 61.78
N ALA A 264 -86.06 25.31 60.94
CA ALA A 264 -85.98 24.90 59.54
C ALA A 264 -85.01 25.80 58.72
N ILE A 265 -85.00 27.11 58.96
CA ILE A 265 -84.04 28.05 58.34
C ILE A 265 -82.60 27.69 58.74
N LYS A 266 -82.37 27.32 60.00
CA LYS A 266 -81.05 26.85 60.45
C LYS A 266 -80.58 25.60 59.70
N GLN A 267 -81.47 24.62 59.50
CA GLN A 267 -81.17 23.43 58.70
C GLN A 267 -80.87 23.76 57.24
N ASN A 268 -81.61 24.71 56.64
CA ASN A 268 -81.32 25.20 55.29
C ASN A 268 -79.91 25.81 55.21
N LYS A 269 -79.50 26.60 56.21
CA LYS A 269 -78.14 27.14 56.28
C LYS A 269 -77.07 26.04 56.35
N GLU A 270 -77.29 25.01 57.16
CA GLU A 270 -76.37 23.86 57.26
C GLU A 270 -76.27 23.09 55.93
N LEU A 271 -77.40 22.92 55.21
CA LEU A 271 -77.42 22.33 53.87
C LEU A 271 -76.66 23.18 52.85
N PHE A 272 -76.81 24.50 52.90
CA PHE A 272 -76.08 25.42 52.03
C PHE A 272 -74.55 25.26 52.18
N GLU A 273 -74.06 25.23 53.42
CA GLU A 273 -72.63 25.01 53.70
C GLU A 273 -72.13 23.65 53.20
N LYS A 274 -72.96 22.62 53.32
CA LYS A 274 -72.65 21.30 52.75
C LYS A 274 -72.52 21.37 51.22
N TYR A 275 -73.46 22.01 50.52
CA TYR A 275 -73.38 22.18 49.06
C TYR A 275 -72.13 22.96 48.64
N LYS A 276 -71.76 24.01 49.38
CA LYS A 276 -70.53 24.78 49.15
C LYS A 276 -69.27 23.90 49.24
N GLN A 277 -69.23 22.99 50.21
CA GLN A 277 -68.13 22.02 50.36
C GLN A 277 -68.14 20.97 49.24
N ASP A 278 -69.29 20.35 48.97
CA ASP A 278 -69.44 19.29 47.96
C ASP A 278 -69.05 19.78 46.55
N VAL A 279 -69.46 21.01 46.18
CA VAL A 279 -69.07 21.65 44.91
C VAL A 279 -67.57 21.87 44.82
N THR A 280 -66.93 22.28 45.94
CA THR A 280 -65.48 22.50 45.97
C THR A 280 -64.71 21.18 45.83
N ILE A 281 -65.14 20.14 46.53
CA ILE A 281 -64.56 18.79 46.43
C ILE A 281 -64.69 18.26 45.00
N LEU A 282 -65.89 18.35 44.42
CA LEU A 282 -66.14 17.85 43.07
C LEU A 282 -65.29 18.59 42.02
N LEU A 283 -65.16 19.92 42.15
CA LEU A 283 -64.30 20.72 41.28
C LEU A 283 -62.83 20.25 41.36
N ASN A 284 -62.33 20.02 42.57
CA ASN A 284 -60.96 19.54 42.78
C ASN A 284 -60.75 18.13 42.19
N LYS A 285 -61.76 17.24 42.24
CA LYS A 285 -61.69 15.92 41.57
C LYS A 285 -61.51 16.07 40.06
N TYR A 286 -62.29 16.94 39.43
CA TYR A 286 -62.18 17.16 37.98
C TYR A 286 -60.82 17.76 37.58
N TYR A 287 -60.29 18.71 38.35
CA TYR A 287 -58.92 19.19 38.13
C TYR A 287 -57.87 18.08 38.28
N ALA A 288 -58.06 17.13 39.21
CA ALA A 288 -57.14 16.02 39.39
C ALA A 288 -57.17 15.05 38.19
N VAL A 289 -58.36 14.81 37.63
CA VAL A 289 -58.53 14.04 36.38
C VAL A 289 -57.87 14.76 35.21
N GLU A 290 -58.08 16.06 35.06
CA GLU A 290 -57.45 16.86 33.99
C GLU A 290 -55.92 16.78 34.04
N LEU A 291 -55.34 16.93 35.23
CA LEU A 291 -53.89 16.78 35.43
C LEU A 291 -53.43 15.37 35.11
N LYS A 292 -54.19 14.35 35.50
CA LYS A 292 -53.90 12.94 35.20
C LYS A 292 -53.85 12.67 33.71
N ASN A 293 -54.84 13.13 32.96
CA ASN A 293 -54.91 12.96 31.51
C ASN A 293 -53.74 13.68 30.82
N LYS A 294 -53.43 14.91 31.21
CA LYS A 294 -52.26 15.67 30.69
C LYS A 294 -50.95 14.95 30.96
N PHE A 295 -50.73 14.47 32.19
CA PHE A 295 -49.53 13.73 32.56
C PHE A 295 -49.36 12.43 31.78
N ASP A 296 -50.41 11.61 31.69
CA ASP A 296 -50.36 10.33 31.00
C ASP A 296 -50.08 10.52 29.50
N LYS A 297 -50.65 11.57 28.89
CA LYS A 297 -50.36 11.97 27.52
C LYS A 297 -48.89 12.38 27.34
N THR A 298 -48.39 13.33 28.13
CA THR A 298 -46.99 13.80 28.04
C THR A 298 -45.99 12.67 28.31
N LYS A 299 -46.31 11.74 29.22
CA LYS A 299 -45.47 10.58 29.51
C LYS A 299 -45.38 9.64 28.31
N LYS A 300 -46.52 9.32 27.69
CA LYS A 300 -46.58 8.50 26.47
C LYS A 300 -45.82 9.15 25.30
N ASP A 301 -45.96 10.46 25.11
CA ASP A 301 -45.24 11.20 24.07
C ASP A 301 -43.73 11.19 24.32
N SER A 302 -43.30 11.28 25.59
CA SER A 302 -41.89 11.16 25.99
C SER A 302 -41.32 9.77 25.69
N GLU A 303 -42.05 8.71 26.04
CA GLU A 303 -41.66 7.31 25.77
C GLU A 303 -41.49 7.06 24.27
N GLN A 304 -42.36 7.63 23.43
CA GLN A 304 -42.24 7.55 21.97
C GLN A 304 -40.97 8.26 21.46
N ILE A 305 -40.66 9.47 21.93
CA ILE A 305 -39.42 10.17 21.53
C ILE A 305 -38.17 9.40 21.98
N ILE A 306 -38.17 8.85 23.20
CA ILE A 306 -37.05 8.03 23.71
C ILE A 306 -36.82 6.82 22.81
N LYS A 307 -37.88 6.13 22.40
CA LYS A 307 -37.79 5.01 21.46
C LYS A 307 -37.19 5.42 20.12
N GLU A 308 -37.65 6.54 19.55
CA GLU A 308 -37.13 7.06 18.28
C GLU A 308 -35.62 7.39 18.36
N ILE A 309 -35.16 7.97 19.48
CA ILE A 309 -33.73 8.24 19.71
C ILE A 309 -32.93 6.94 19.77
N LYS A 310 -33.42 5.93 20.51
CA LYS A 310 -32.75 4.61 20.63
C LYS A 310 -32.66 3.89 19.28
N ASP A 311 -33.74 3.90 18.50
CA ASP A 311 -33.77 3.29 17.17
C ASP A 311 -32.80 4.02 16.21
N ALA A 312 -32.75 5.35 16.26
CA ALA A 312 -31.81 6.16 15.47
C ALA A 312 -30.35 5.91 15.86
N HIS A 313 -30.06 5.79 17.17
CA HIS A 313 -28.75 5.42 17.69
C HIS A 313 -28.30 4.06 17.17
N ASN A 314 -29.13 3.02 17.31
CA ASN A 314 -28.80 1.66 16.86
C ASN A 314 -28.50 1.62 15.35
N ASN A 315 -29.28 2.33 14.54
CA ASN A 315 -29.04 2.45 13.11
C ASN A 315 -27.73 3.20 12.81
N CYS A 316 -27.45 4.30 13.51
CA CYS A 316 -26.22 5.07 13.38
C CYS A 316 -24.98 4.21 13.66
N ILE A 317 -24.99 3.41 14.73
CA ILE A 317 -23.90 2.47 15.05
C ILE A 317 -23.77 1.40 13.97
N SER A 318 -24.86 0.73 13.59
CA SER A 318 -24.83 -0.31 12.55
C SER A 318 -24.31 0.18 11.20
N GLN A 319 -24.70 1.38 10.77
CA GLN A 319 -24.21 1.98 9.52
C GLN A 319 -22.75 2.42 9.65
N SER A 320 -22.35 2.95 10.80
CA SER A 320 -20.95 3.28 11.08
C SER A 320 -20.05 2.04 10.98
N ASP A 321 -20.49 0.91 11.54
CA ASP A 321 -19.78 -0.38 11.47
C ASP A 321 -19.62 -0.87 10.03
N LYS A 322 -20.70 -0.81 9.24
CA LYS A 322 -20.66 -1.18 7.81
C LYS A 322 -19.69 -0.31 7.02
N SER A 323 -19.68 1.00 7.26
CA SER A 323 -18.79 1.92 6.58
C SER A 323 -17.33 1.74 6.98
N GLU A 324 -17.07 1.47 8.27
CA GLU A 324 -15.74 1.12 8.75
C GLU A 324 -15.22 -0.17 8.10
N GLN A 325 -16.05 -1.21 8.05
CA GLN A 325 -15.73 -2.47 7.39
C GLN A 325 -15.43 -2.26 5.90
N LYS A 326 -16.30 -1.52 5.19
CA LYS A 326 -16.16 -1.23 3.77
C LYS A 326 -14.86 -0.47 3.44
N MET A 327 -14.50 0.53 4.24
CA MET A 327 -13.21 1.23 4.07
C MET A 327 -12.02 0.31 4.32
N ASN A 328 -12.08 -0.58 5.31
CA ASN A 328 -11.02 -1.55 5.58
C ASN A 328 -10.86 -2.55 4.44
N GLU A 329 -11.96 -3.03 3.84
CA GLU A 329 -11.94 -3.91 2.66
C GLU A 329 -11.22 -3.23 1.48
N ILE A 330 -11.61 -1.99 1.16
CA ILE A 330 -10.98 -1.20 0.07
C ILE A 330 -9.49 -0.93 0.35
N LYS A 331 -9.13 -0.61 1.60
CA LYS A 331 -7.74 -0.31 2.01
C LYS A 331 -6.85 -1.56 1.97
N ASN A 332 -7.39 -2.73 2.28
CA ASN A 332 -6.63 -3.99 2.35
C ASN A 332 -6.52 -4.73 1.01
N GLU A 333 -7.34 -4.40 0.01
CA GLU A 333 -7.16 -4.91 -1.36
C GLU A 333 -5.87 -4.35 -1.98
N GLN A 334 -4.74 -4.98 -1.67
CA GLN A 334 -3.45 -4.66 -2.27
C GLN A 334 -3.41 -5.09 -3.74
N ILE A 335 -2.98 -4.17 -4.61
CA ILE A 335 -2.54 -4.53 -5.96
C ILE A 335 -1.10 -5.02 -5.86
N HIS A 336 -0.89 -6.33 -5.99
CA HIS A 336 0.44 -6.92 -5.99
C HIS A 336 1.11 -6.69 -7.37
N ILE A 337 2.21 -5.92 -7.37
CA ILE A 337 3.05 -5.71 -8.56
C ILE A 337 4.05 -6.85 -8.64
N GLU A 338 3.70 -7.93 -9.32
CA GLU A 338 4.57 -9.12 -9.45
C GLU A 338 5.32 -9.20 -10.80
N ASP A 339 5.04 -8.32 -11.77
CA ASP A 339 5.53 -8.48 -13.14
C ASP A 339 6.37 -7.31 -13.65
N GLU A 340 7.47 -7.62 -14.36
CA GLU A 340 8.33 -6.67 -15.08
C GLU A 340 7.55 -5.85 -16.14
N VAL A 341 6.41 -6.38 -16.59
CA VAL A 341 5.47 -5.77 -17.55
C VAL A 341 4.54 -4.75 -16.89
N ALA A 342 4.43 -4.78 -15.56
CA ALA A 342 3.57 -3.88 -14.79
C ALA A 342 4.20 -2.50 -14.53
N ASN A 343 5.49 -2.33 -14.83
CA ASN A 343 6.19 -1.04 -14.71
C ASN A 343 6.01 -0.19 -15.98
N ASN A 344 4.77 0.26 -16.23
CA ASN A 344 4.42 1.17 -17.32
C ASN A 344 3.67 2.39 -16.77
N ASP A 345 3.70 3.51 -17.50
CA ASP A 345 3.14 4.79 -17.03
C ASP A 345 1.67 4.71 -16.62
N LYS A 346 0.84 3.97 -17.35
CA LYS A 346 -0.59 3.84 -17.07
C LYS A 346 -0.84 3.03 -15.80
N SER A 347 -0.19 1.89 -15.64
CA SER A 347 -0.27 1.06 -14.44
C SER A 347 0.31 1.77 -13.21
N ASN A 348 1.45 2.46 -13.33
CA ASN A 348 2.06 3.24 -12.25
C ASN A 348 1.17 4.42 -11.83
N LYS A 349 0.58 5.13 -12.79
CA LYS A 349 -0.38 6.21 -12.51
C LYS A 349 -1.65 5.69 -11.84
N ALA A 350 -2.13 4.50 -12.24
CA ALA A 350 -3.27 3.87 -11.59
C ALA A 350 -2.99 3.51 -10.12
N ILE A 351 -1.81 2.98 -9.80
CA ILE A 351 -1.38 2.70 -8.42
C ILE A 351 -1.35 3.97 -7.58
N LEU A 352 -0.70 5.03 -8.09
CA LEU A 352 -0.65 6.32 -7.41
C LEU A 352 -2.06 6.87 -7.15
N ASN A 353 -2.93 6.82 -8.17
CA ASN A 353 -4.30 7.31 -8.02
C ASN A 353 -5.11 6.49 -7.01
N ILE A 354 -4.90 5.17 -6.91
CA ILE A 354 -5.53 4.34 -5.86
C ILE A 354 -5.09 4.82 -4.48
N GLN A 355 -3.79 5.05 -4.27
CA GLN A 355 -3.26 5.58 -3.01
C GLN A 355 -3.90 6.93 -2.67
N LEU A 356 -3.90 7.86 -3.62
CA LEU A 356 -4.53 9.18 -3.46
C LEU A 356 -6.04 9.10 -3.19
N SER A 357 -6.75 8.13 -3.78
CA SER A 357 -8.18 7.91 -3.55
C SER A 357 -8.45 7.40 -2.13
N VAL A 358 -7.59 6.55 -1.56
CA VAL A 358 -7.77 5.99 -0.21
C VAL A 358 -7.21 6.87 0.91
N ASP A 359 -6.29 7.79 0.63
CA ASP A 359 -5.72 8.74 1.62
C ASP A 359 -6.78 9.43 2.50
N PRO A 360 -7.95 9.88 1.97
CA PRO A 360 -8.98 10.50 2.78
C PRO A 360 -9.61 9.57 3.83
N PHE A 361 -9.48 8.24 3.71
CA PHE A 361 -10.08 7.28 4.66
C PHE A 361 -9.65 7.52 6.10
N GLU A 362 -8.39 7.90 6.35
CA GLU A 362 -7.91 8.21 7.71
C GLU A 362 -8.80 9.26 8.38
N THR A 363 -9.12 10.33 7.64
CA THR A 363 -10.00 11.40 8.12
C THR A 363 -11.46 10.94 8.25
N LYS A 364 -11.92 10.00 7.41
CA LYS A 364 -13.28 9.44 7.48
C LYS A 364 -13.45 8.48 8.64
N PHE A 365 -12.46 7.66 8.96
CA PHE A 365 -12.44 6.81 10.16
C PHE A 365 -12.56 7.65 11.43
N LEU A 366 -11.75 8.71 11.54
CA LEU A 366 -11.84 9.66 12.67
C LEU A 366 -13.24 10.28 12.76
N LYS A 367 -13.83 10.62 11.61
CA LYS A 367 -15.16 11.22 11.56
C LYS A 367 -16.27 10.25 11.99
N ILE A 368 -16.22 9.00 11.55
CA ILE A 368 -17.14 7.95 12.00
C ILE A 368 -17.00 7.70 13.51
N LYS A 369 -15.78 7.70 14.04
CA LYS A 369 -15.54 7.55 15.48
C LYS A 369 -16.12 8.71 16.30
N ASP A 370 -15.99 9.94 15.80
CA ASP A 370 -16.61 11.14 16.38
C ASP A 370 -18.15 11.03 16.38
N ILE A 371 -18.74 10.61 15.26
CA ILE A 371 -20.19 10.36 15.13
C ILE A 371 -20.67 9.31 16.14
N ARG A 372 -19.97 8.17 16.27
CA ARG A 372 -20.31 7.13 17.28
C ARG A 372 -20.29 7.70 18.70
N THR A 373 -19.23 8.43 19.04
CA THR A 373 -19.08 9.01 20.39
C THR A 373 -20.24 9.98 20.70
N LYS A 374 -20.58 10.87 19.76
CA LYS A 374 -21.71 11.79 19.91
C LYS A 374 -23.06 11.08 19.98
N SER A 375 -23.23 10.00 19.21
CA SER A 375 -24.40 9.13 19.25
C SER A 375 -24.54 8.43 20.60
N ASP A 376 -23.46 7.90 21.16
CA ASP A 376 -23.42 7.29 22.50
C ASP A 376 -23.78 8.30 23.59
N ASP A 377 -23.27 9.52 23.50
CA ASP A 377 -23.57 10.57 24.47
C ASP A 377 -25.04 11.01 24.42
N CYS A 378 -25.64 11.08 23.23
CA CYS A 378 -27.08 11.31 23.07
C CYS A 378 -27.91 10.18 23.71
N LEU A 379 -27.48 8.92 23.55
CA LEU A 379 -28.14 7.77 24.18
C LEU A 379 -28.06 7.85 25.70
N LYS A 380 -26.87 8.12 26.27
CA LYS A 380 -26.69 8.24 27.73
C LYS A 380 -27.56 9.35 28.34
N GLU A 381 -27.63 10.50 27.69
CA GLU A 381 -28.50 11.60 28.13
C GLU A 381 -29.98 11.17 28.11
N THR A 382 -30.40 10.50 27.03
CA THR A 382 -31.76 9.99 26.86
C THR A 382 -32.12 8.94 27.92
N GLU A 383 -31.23 7.98 28.21
CA GLU A 383 -31.44 6.98 29.25
C GLU A 383 -31.52 7.58 30.66
N ASN A 384 -30.76 8.65 30.92
CA ASN A 384 -30.85 9.37 32.19
C ASN A 384 -32.21 10.06 32.34
N ILE A 385 -32.71 10.70 31.27
CA ILE A 385 -34.05 11.31 31.25
C ILE A 385 -35.14 10.23 31.39
N GLU A 386 -35.03 9.11 30.67
CA GLU A 386 -35.97 7.98 30.76
C GLU A 386 -36.09 7.43 32.18
N LYS A 387 -34.97 7.28 32.90
CA LYS A 387 -34.96 6.88 34.31
C LYS A 387 -35.72 7.88 35.18
N GLN A 388 -35.49 9.17 34.99
CA GLN A 388 -36.22 10.22 35.73
C GLN A 388 -37.72 10.16 35.44
N ILE A 389 -38.12 10.08 34.17
CA ILE A 389 -39.53 9.95 33.76
C ILE A 389 -40.20 8.70 34.35
N SER A 390 -39.48 7.58 34.39
CA SER A 390 -39.99 6.31 34.94
C SER A 390 -40.35 6.41 36.41
N THR A 391 -39.64 7.23 37.19
CA THR A 391 -39.93 7.47 38.62
C THR A 391 -41.13 8.40 38.85
N LEU A 392 -41.54 9.17 37.83
CA LEU A 392 -42.67 10.08 37.94
C LEU A 392 -43.99 9.33 37.82
N SER A 393 -44.86 9.57 38.81
CA SER A 393 -46.25 9.15 38.82
C SER A 393 -47.10 10.16 39.59
N ILE A 394 -48.34 10.33 39.14
CA ILE A 394 -49.33 11.17 39.81
C ILE A 394 -50.58 10.36 40.16
N ASP A 395 -51.21 10.77 41.26
CA ASP A 395 -52.41 10.17 41.83
C ASP A 395 -53.64 11.02 41.45
N SER A 396 -54.81 10.42 41.28
CA SER A 396 -56.05 11.16 40.95
C SER A 396 -56.75 11.75 42.19
N GLN A 397 -56.10 11.73 43.36
CA GLN A 397 -56.64 12.34 44.58
C GLN A 397 -56.70 13.86 44.52
N GLU A 398 -57.88 14.41 44.83
CA GLU A 398 -58.19 15.84 44.85
C GLU A 398 -57.33 16.67 45.84
N THR A 399 -56.77 16.04 46.87
CA THR A 399 -55.94 16.69 47.88
C THR A 399 -54.50 16.94 47.41
N LYS A 400 -54.07 16.31 46.30
CA LYS A 400 -52.70 16.34 45.79
C LYS A 400 -52.51 17.22 44.55
N LEU A 401 -53.49 18.07 44.21
CA LEU A 401 -53.46 18.91 43.00
C LEU A 401 -52.14 19.67 42.81
N LYS A 402 -51.62 20.31 43.87
CA LYS A 402 -50.36 21.06 43.80
C LYS A 402 -49.16 20.14 43.53
N GLU A 403 -49.04 19.04 44.27
CA GLU A 403 -47.97 18.06 44.09
C GLU A 403 -48.00 17.43 42.69
N ASN A 404 -49.19 17.09 42.19
CA ASN A 404 -49.39 16.57 40.84
C ASN A 404 -49.02 17.60 39.77
N GLY A 405 -49.37 18.88 39.98
CA GLY A 405 -48.98 19.98 39.10
C GLY A 405 -47.46 20.16 39.02
N ASP A 406 -46.76 20.11 40.16
CA ASP A 406 -45.30 20.19 40.21
C ASP A 406 -44.62 19.00 39.50
N LYS A 407 -45.19 17.80 39.63
CA LYS A 407 -44.74 16.60 38.92
C LYS A 407 -44.98 16.69 37.40
N LEU A 408 -46.13 17.22 36.97
CA LEU A 408 -46.41 17.48 35.56
C LEU A 408 -45.42 18.49 34.97
N ASN A 409 -45.19 19.61 35.66
CA ASN A 409 -44.20 20.62 35.24
C ASN A 409 -42.78 20.01 35.10
N THR A 410 -42.42 19.09 35.99
CA THR A 410 -41.15 18.36 35.91
C THR A 410 -41.10 17.46 34.68
N LEU A 411 -42.18 16.70 34.43
CA LEU A 411 -42.31 15.85 33.24
C LEU A 411 -42.22 16.66 31.94
N GLU A 412 -42.90 17.81 31.86
CA GLU A 412 -42.85 18.70 30.69
C GLU A 412 -41.43 19.24 30.42
N LYS A 413 -40.67 19.59 31.47
CA LYS A 413 -39.26 20.00 31.32
C LYS A 413 -38.38 18.86 30.80
N LEU A 414 -38.58 17.64 31.30
CA LEU A 414 -37.86 16.45 30.84
C LEU A 414 -38.21 16.13 29.38
N PHE A 415 -39.49 16.22 29.01
CA PHE A 415 -39.95 16.08 27.64
C PHE A 415 -39.29 17.11 26.71
N GLU A 416 -39.23 18.38 27.12
CA GLU A 416 -38.56 19.43 26.35
C GLU A 416 -37.06 19.13 26.17
N SER A 417 -36.40 18.61 27.21
CA SER A 417 -34.98 18.24 27.15
C SER A 417 -34.71 17.10 26.16
N LEU A 418 -35.66 16.18 25.93
CA LEU A 418 -35.53 15.11 24.93
C LEU A 418 -35.44 15.62 23.48
N LYS A 419 -35.89 16.85 23.19
CA LYS A 419 -35.81 17.42 21.83
C LYS A 419 -34.38 17.64 21.37
N ASN A 420 -33.46 17.95 22.28
CA ASN A 420 -32.05 18.17 21.95
C ASN A 420 -31.34 16.86 21.55
N PRO A 421 -31.36 15.78 22.35
CA PRO A 421 -30.83 14.47 21.94
C PRO A 421 -31.46 13.97 20.63
N LYS A 422 -32.78 14.17 20.44
CA LYS A 422 -33.46 13.82 19.19
C LYS A 422 -32.88 14.55 17.98
N LYS A 423 -32.72 15.87 18.07
CA LYS A 423 -32.12 16.65 16.98
C LYS A 423 -30.67 16.24 16.73
N ASN A 424 -29.89 16.06 17.80
CA ASN A 424 -28.47 15.71 17.70
C ASN A 424 -28.28 14.36 17.01
N ILE A 425 -29.07 13.33 17.34
CA ILE A 425 -28.96 12.02 16.69
C ILE A 425 -29.40 12.05 15.22
N GLU A 426 -30.39 12.86 14.86
CA GLU A 426 -30.78 13.11 13.47
C GLU A 426 -29.68 13.82 12.66
N ASP A 427 -28.97 14.78 13.28
CA ASP A 427 -27.85 15.46 12.65
C ASP A 427 -26.64 14.53 12.49
N GLN A 428 -26.36 13.66 13.47
CA GLN A 428 -25.34 12.60 13.35
C GLN A 428 -25.65 11.63 12.21
N LYS A 429 -26.92 11.27 12.02
CA LYS A 429 -27.35 10.44 10.90
C LYS A 429 -27.06 11.10 9.54
N LYS A 430 -27.39 12.38 9.36
CA LYS A 430 -27.12 13.11 8.11
C LYS A 430 -25.62 13.19 7.82
N GLU A 431 -24.83 13.45 8.86
CA GLU A 431 -23.37 13.52 8.74
C GLU A 431 -22.77 12.16 8.34
N LEU A 432 -23.31 11.07 8.88
CA LEU A 432 -22.94 9.71 8.50
C LEU A 432 -23.32 9.37 7.05
N ASP A 433 -24.53 9.74 6.61
CA ASP A 433 -24.99 9.54 5.22
C ASP A 433 -24.06 10.26 4.22
N GLU A 434 -23.58 11.47 4.57
CA GLU A 434 -22.62 12.21 3.76
C GLU A 434 -21.23 11.53 3.72
N VAL A 435 -20.76 11.01 4.86
CA VAL A 435 -19.52 10.24 4.93
C VAL A 435 -19.62 8.97 4.07
N ASN A 436 -20.74 8.25 4.17
CA ASN A 436 -21.00 7.02 3.41
C ASN A 436 -20.99 7.28 1.90
N SER A 437 -21.66 8.34 1.45
CA SER A 437 -21.66 8.74 0.03
C SER A 437 -20.25 9.02 -0.49
N LYS A 438 -19.37 9.59 0.34
CA LYS A 438 -17.96 9.84 -0.02
C LYS A 438 -17.15 8.54 -0.07
N ILE A 439 -17.42 7.58 0.82
CA ILE A 439 -16.79 6.25 0.80
C ILE A 439 -17.19 5.49 -0.47
N GLU A 440 -18.47 5.52 -0.87
CA GLU A 440 -18.95 4.92 -2.13
C GLU A 440 -18.28 5.52 -3.36
N LYS A 441 -18.08 6.85 -3.37
CA LYS A 441 -17.33 7.50 -4.44
C LYS A 441 -15.88 7.01 -4.51
N ILE A 442 -15.20 6.94 -3.36
CA ILE A 442 -13.81 6.44 -3.29
C ILE A 442 -13.74 4.97 -3.77
N GLU A 443 -14.68 4.13 -3.38
CA GLU A 443 -14.77 2.75 -3.88
C GLU A 443 -14.87 2.70 -5.41
N SER A 444 -15.75 3.51 -6.00
CA SER A 444 -15.91 3.62 -7.45
C SER A 444 -14.61 4.06 -8.12
N ASP A 445 -13.94 5.08 -7.58
CA ASP A 445 -12.68 5.61 -8.11
C ASP A 445 -11.56 4.56 -8.03
N VAL A 446 -11.41 3.89 -6.88
CA VAL A 446 -10.44 2.78 -6.68
C VAL A 446 -10.71 1.64 -7.66
N ASN A 447 -11.96 1.21 -7.81
CA ASN A 447 -12.33 0.15 -8.74
C ASN A 447 -12.03 0.53 -10.20
N GLN A 448 -12.26 1.78 -10.59
CA GLN A 448 -11.89 2.25 -11.93
C GLN A 448 -10.37 2.26 -12.12
N HIS A 449 -9.61 2.69 -11.12
CA HIS A 449 -8.16 2.66 -11.19
C HIS A 449 -7.60 1.23 -11.20
N LYS A 450 -8.20 0.26 -10.50
CA LYS A 450 -7.87 -1.17 -10.62
C LYS A 450 -8.03 -1.67 -12.06
N LYS A 451 -9.12 -1.28 -12.74
CA LYS A 451 -9.30 -1.60 -14.17
C LYS A 451 -8.19 -1.00 -15.03
N ASN A 452 -7.87 0.28 -14.80
CA ASN A 452 -6.79 0.96 -15.54
C ASN A 452 -5.42 0.31 -15.32
N TYR A 453 -5.15 -0.18 -14.10
CA TYR A 453 -3.93 -0.91 -13.79
C TYR A 453 -3.78 -2.16 -14.66
N GLU A 454 -4.82 -3.01 -14.70
CA GLU A 454 -4.83 -4.24 -15.49
C GLU A 454 -4.76 -3.93 -17.00
N ILE A 455 -5.50 -2.93 -17.49
CA ILE A 455 -5.46 -2.49 -18.89
C ILE A 455 -4.03 -2.06 -19.28
N GLY A 456 -3.34 -1.29 -18.43
CA GLY A 456 -1.97 -0.85 -18.68
C GLY A 456 -0.99 -2.02 -18.86
N ILE A 457 -1.17 -3.13 -18.12
CA ILE A 457 -0.36 -4.34 -18.30
C ILE A 457 -0.63 -4.96 -19.69
N VAL A 458 -1.90 -5.07 -20.10
CA VAL A 458 -2.24 -5.63 -21.42
C VAL A 458 -1.71 -4.75 -22.56
N GLU A 459 -1.77 -3.42 -22.42
CA GLU A 459 -1.14 -2.47 -23.34
C GLU A 459 0.37 -2.72 -23.45
N LYS A 460 1.06 -2.92 -22.32
CA LYS A 460 2.50 -3.20 -22.33
C LYS A 460 2.84 -4.57 -22.93
N ILE A 461 2.00 -5.59 -22.72
CA ILE A 461 2.14 -6.90 -23.40
C ILE A 461 2.02 -6.72 -24.92
N ASN A 462 1.06 -5.93 -25.38
CA ASN A 462 0.85 -5.66 -26.80
C ASN A 462 2.01 -4.86 -27.43
N GLU A 463 2.55 -3.85 -26.74
CA GLU A 463 3.75 -3.13 -27.18
C GLU A 463 4.94 -4.08 -27.40
N ILE A 464 5.20 -4.97 -26.43
CA ILE A 464 6.27 -5.96 -26.54
C ILE A 464 6.00 -6.94 -27.68
N ALA A 465 4.75 -7.40 -27.82
CA ALA A 465 4.36 -8.31 -28.88
C ALA A 465 4.54 -7.68 -30.28
N LYS A 466 4.27 -6.38 -30.41
CA LYS A 466 4.50 -5.61 -31.65
C LYS A 466 5.99 -5.47 -31.97
N ALA A 467 6.83 -5.09 -31.00
CA ALA A 467 8.28 -4.98 -31.21
C ALA A 467 8.90 -6.32 -31.62
N ASN A 468 8.49 -7.41 -30.98
CA ASN A 468 8.91 -8.77 -31.34
C ASN A 468 8.40 -9.19 -32.73
N LYS A 469 7.18 -8.79 -33.13
CA LYS A 469 6.67 -9.02 -34.49
C LYS A 469 7.62 -8.39 -35.50
N GLU A 470 7.93 -7.10 -35.35
CA GLU A 470 8.84 -6.36 -36.22
C GLU A 470 10.22 -7.05 -36.30
N GLN A 471 10.71 -7.59 -35.17
CA GLN A 471 11.98 -8.30 -35.10
C GLN A 471 11.96 -9.64 -35.86
N ILE A 472 10.93 -10.48 -35.68
CA ILE A 472 10.77 -11.77 -36.39
C ILE A 472 10.58 -11.52 -37.89
N GLU A 473 9.82 -10.48 -38.28
CA GLU A 473 9.62 -10.07 -39.67
C GLU A 473 10.94 -9.63 -40.33
N SER A 474 11.79 -8.91 -39.59
CA SER A 474 13.14 -8.53 -40.01
C SER A 474 14.05 -9.75 -40.19
N THR A 475 14.09 -10.67 -39.22
CA THR A 475 14.88 -11.90 -39.31
C THR A 475 14.44 -12.78 -40.48
N LYS A 476 13.12 -12.92 -40.70
CA LYS A 476 12.55 -13.65 -41.85
C LYS A 476 13.00 -13.05 -43.18
N LYS A 477 13.08 -11.71 -43.30
CA LYS A 477 13.57 -11.02 -44.50
C LYS A 477 15.08 -11.13 -44.71
N LEU A 478 15.87 -11.26 -43.64
CA LEU A 478 17.35 -11.32 -43.69
C LEU A 478 17.91 -12.71 -43.96
N ILE A 479 17.27 -13.77 -43.47
CA ILE A 479 17.77 -15.16 -43.57
C ILE A 479 18.02 -15.59 -45.02
N GLU A 480 17.06 -15.36 -45.90
CA GLU A 480 17.15 -15.80 -47.30
C GLU A 480 18.34 -15.15 -48.06
N PRO A 481 18.52 -13.81 -48.07
CA PRO A 481 19.67 -13.20 -48.71
C PRO A 481 21.01 -13.54 -48.03
N THR A 482 21.05 -13.72 -46.71
CA THR A 482 22.28 -14.12 -46.00
C THR A 482 22.74 -15.52 -46.39
N ILE A 483 21.84 -16.50 -46.43
CA ILE A 483 22.19 -17.87 -46.85
C ILE A 483 22.59 -17.89 -48.34
N LYS A 484 21.87 -17.16 -49.21
CA LYS A 484 22.24 -17.03 -50.63
C LYS A 484 23.64 -16.43 -50.83
N ASN A 485 24.00 -15.39 -50.09
CA ASN A 485 25.36 -14.83 -50.10
C ASN A 485 26.41 -15.83 -49.59
N LEU A 486 26.10 -16.59 -48.53
CA LEU A 486 26.99 -17.62 -48.01
C LEU A 486 27.28 -18.69 -49.07
N ILE A 487 26.24 -19.22 -49.71
CA ILE A 487 26.34 -20.22 -50.79
C ILE A 487 27.19 -19.66 -51.96
N SER A 488 27.00 -18.40 -52.33
CA SER A 488 27.76 -17.76 -53.42
C SER A 488 29.27 -17.58 -53.13
N SER A 489 29.70 -17.78 -51.89
CA SER A 489 31.10 -17.66 -51.46
C SER A 489 31.93 -18.92 -51.76
N PHE A 490 31.29 -20.02 -52.15
CA PHE A 490 31.90 -21.32 -52.43
C PHE A 490 31.87 -21.65 -53.93
N ASN A 491 32.88 -22.36 -54.45
CA ASN A 491 32.85 -22.82 -55.84
C ASN A 491 31.93 -24.05 -55.97
N THR A 492 31.48 -24.37 -57.19
CA THR A 492 30.60 -25.53 -57.47
C THR A 492 31.16 -26.86 -56.97
N ASN A 493 32.49 -27.03 -57.01
CA ASN A 493 33.17 -28.24 -56.52
C ASN A 493 33.31 -28.27 -54.98
N ASP A 494 33.20 -27.13 -54.30
CA ASP A 494 33.26 -27.03 -52.84
C ASP A 494 31.91 -27.45 -52.19
N LEU A 495 30.85 -27.57 -52.99
CA LEU A 495 29.48 -27.90 -52.57
C LEU A 495 29.02 -29.30 -53.04
N GLU A 496 29.94 -30.12 -53.57
CA GLU A 496 29.64 -31.45 -54.09
C GLU A 496 29.14 -32.38 -52.98
N GLY A 497 27.92 -32.92 -53.14
CA GLY A 497 27.23 -33.74 -52.12
C GLY A 497 26.31 -32.97 -51.16
N ILE A 498 26.23 -31.64 -51.26
CA ILE A 498 25.32 -30.79 -50.46
C ILE A 498 24.21 -30.25 -51.38
N ASP A 499 22.96 -30.68 -51.18
CA ASP A 499 21.81 -30.05 -51.84
C ASP A 499 21.50 -28.71 -51.17
N THR A 500 22.03 -27.66 -51.79
CA THR A 500 21.92 -26.27 -51.31
C THR A 500 20.51 -25.70 -51.46
N ASN A 501 19.67 -26.24 -52.36
CA ASN A 501 18.29 -25.81 -52.54
C ASN A 501 17.36 -26.42 -51.50
N GLU A 502 17.52 -27.72 -51.20
CA GLU A 502 16.68 -28.42 -50.22
C GLU A 502 16.85 -27.86 -48.79
N ASN A 503 18.09 -27.54 -48.39
CA ASN A 503 18.38 -26.93 -47.09
C ASN A 503 17.84 -25.49 -46.96
N LEU A 504 17.90 -24.71 -48.04
CA LEU A 504 17.32 -23.35 -48.09
C LEU A 504 15.79 -23.42 -47.96
N GLU A 505 15.14 -24.37 -48.63
CA GLU A 505 13.69 -24.61 -48.54
C GLU A 505 13.27 -25.03 -47.13
N LYS A 506 14.02 -25.94 -46.49
CA LYS A 506 13.72 -26.40 -45.12
C LYS A 506 13.75 -25.26 -44.11
N TYR A 507 14.80 -24.42 -44.16
CA TYR A 507 14.94 -23.25 -43.28
C TYR A 507 13.84 -22.22 -43.52
N ASN A 508 13.50 -21.92 -44.79
CA ASN A 508 12.41 -21.00 -45.12
C ASN A 508 11.05 -21.52 -44.64
N LYS A 509 10.81 -22.83 -44.70
CA LYS A 509 9.57 -23.46 -44.22
C LYS A 509 9.45 -23.41 -42.70
N GLU A 510 10.52 -23.72 -41.98
CA GLU A 510 10.55 -23.62 -40.50
C GLU A 510 10.40 -22.18 -40.02
N MET A 511 11.10 -21.22 -40.64
CA MET A 511 10.97 -19.80 -40.31
C MET A 511 9.56 -19.26 -40.60
N ASN A 512 8.93 -19.71 -41.70
CA ASN A 512 7.53 -19.38 -41.98
C ASN A 512 6.56 -19.95 -40.95
N ASN A 513 6.75 -21.19 -40.50
CA ASN A 513 5.91 -21.78 -39.46
C ASN A 513 6.01 -21.01 -38.14
N ILE A 514 7.23 -20.63 -37.72
CA ILE A 514 7.46 -19.82 -36.52
C ILE A 514 6.79 -18.45 -36.66
N TYR A 515 6.90 -17.82 -37.82
CA TYR A 515 6.25 -16.54 -38.12
C TYR A 515 4.72 -16.64 -38.03
N GLU A 516 4.10 -17.65 -38.65
CA GLU A 516 2.65 -17.84 -38.63
C GLU A 516 2.11 -18.15 -37.23
N GLU A 517 2.81 -18.98 -36.44
CA GLU A 517 2.45 -19.28 -35.05
C GLU A 517 2.52 -18.02 -34.17
N TYR A 518 3.56 -17.20 -34.37
CA TYR A 518 3.72 -15.94 -33.67
C TYR A 518 2.65 -14.90 -34.06
N ILE A 519 2.33 -14.77 -35.36
CA ILE A 519 1.30 -13.83 -35.84
C ILE A 519 -0.08 -14.16 -35.29
N LYS A 520 -0.45 -15.44 -35.17
CA LYS A 520 -1.71 -15.84 -34.53
C LYS A 520 -1.77 -15.38 -33.07
N SER A 521 -0.68 -15.56 -32.33
CA SER A 521 -0.57 -15.12 -30.94
C SER A 521 -0.63 -13.60 -30.82
N TYR A 522 0.03 -12.87 -31.73
CA TYR A 522 0.00 -11.41 -31.80
C TYR A 522 -1.40 -10.85 -32.10
N ASN A 523 -2.13 -11.44 -33.06
CA ASN A 523 -3.48 -11.01 -33.41
C ASN A 523 -4.43 -11.20 -32.22
N LEU A 524 -4.34 -12.34 -31.50
CA LEU A 524 -5.10 -12.56 -30.27
C LEU A 524 -4.82 -11.50 -29.20
N ILE A 525 -3.55 -11.14 -28.97
CA ILE A 525 -3.16 -10.08 -28.02
C ILE A 525 -3.74 -8.72 -28.46
N THR A 526 -3.77 -8.44 -29.76
CA THR A 526 -4.30 -7.19 -30.31
C THR A 526 -5.82 -7.12 -30.13
N ASP A 527 -6.53 -8.19 -30.47
CA ASP A 527 -7.98 -8.33 -30.30
C ASP A 527 -8.39 -8.17 -28.82
N TYR A 528 -7.62 -8.76 -27.90
CA TYR A 528 -7.82 -8.58 -26.47
C TYR A 528 -7.75 -7.10 -26.09
N LEU A 529 -6.78 -6.34 -26.58
CA LEU A 529 -6.67 -4.90 -26.32
C LEU A 529 -7.90 -4.12 -26.82
N GLU A 530 -8.36 -4.45 -28.02
CA GLU A 530 -9.50 -3.81 -28.68
C GLU A 530 -10.81 -4.10 -27.94
N THR A 531 -10.93 -5.31 -27.38
CA THR A 531 -12.07 -5.73 -26.56
C THR A 531 -12.08 -5.02 -25.21
N LEU A 532 -10.91 -4.82 -24.58
CA LEU A 532 -10.76 -4.08 -23.33
C LEU A 532 -11.05 -2.57 -23.48
N SER A 533 -11.06 -2.08 -24.72
CA SER A 533 -11.37 -0.68 -25.04
C SER A 533 -12.88 -0.40 -25.18
N LYS A 534 -13.74 -1.43 -25.05
CA LYS A 534 -15.21 -1.32 -25.17
C LYS A 534 -15.87 -1.52 -23.80
N GLU A 535 -16.68 -0.55 -23.36
CA GLU A 535 -17.49 -0.69 -22.13
C GLU A 535 -18.83 -1.41 -22.40
N PRO A 536 -19.39 -2.17 -21.43
CA PRO A 536 -18.91 -2.35 -20.05
C PRO A 536 -18.10 -3.64 -19.86
N ILE A 537 -16.91 -3.53 -19.26
CA ILE A 537 -16.06 -4.67 -18.89
C ILE A 537 -15.71 -4.63 -17.38
N THR A 538 -15.71 -5.80 -16.74
CA THR A 538 -15.45 -5.95 -15.30
C THR A 538 -13.95 -6.09 -15.00
N TYR A 539 -13.54 -5.79 -13.77
CA TYR A 539 -12.14 -5.97 -13.33
C TYR A 539 -11.65 -7.41 -13.55
N ASP A 540 -12.44 -8.41 -13.15
CA ASP A 540 -12.07 -9.82 -13.29
C ASP A 540 -11.92 -10.26 -14.76
N GLN A 541 -12.76 -9.73 -15.65
CA GLN A 541 -12.62 -9.97 -17.10
C GLN A 541 -11.28 -9.42 -17.63
N ILE A 542 -10.93 -8.18 -17.27
CA ILE A 542 -9.64 -7.58 -17.68
C ILE A 542 -8.47 -8.38 -17.11
N LYS A 543 -8.55 -8.74 -15.82
CA LYS A 543 -7.55 -9.54 -15.10
C LYS A 543 -7.29 -10.89 -15.77
N ASN A 544 -8.35 -11.58 -16.20
CA ASN A 544 -8.27 -12.87 -16.90
C ASN A 544 -7.70 -12.70 -18.32
N THR A 545 -8.08 -11.64 -19.03
CA THR A 545 -7.53 -11.29 -20.34
C THR A 545 -6.02 -11.05 -20.26
N ARG A 546 -5.56 -10.31 -19.24
CA ARG A 546 -4.12 -10.13 -18.95
C ARG A 546 -3.41 -11.47 -18.74
N ILE A 547 -3.92 -12.36 -17.88
CA ILE A 547 -3.31 -13.70 -17.63
C ILE A 547 -3.15 -14.47 -18.94
N THR A 548 -4.16 -14.42 -19.80
CA THR A 548 -4.15 -15.10 -21.09
C THR A 548 -3.14 -14.47 -22.05
N ALA A 549 -3.10 -13.13 -22.15
CA ALA A 549 -2.12 -12.40 -22.94
C ALA A 549 -0.66 -12.65 -22.46
N GLN A 550 -0.44 -12.77 -21.15
CA GLN A 550 0.84 -13.13 -20.56
C GLN A 550 1.31 -14.54 -20.93
N LYS A 551 0.39 -15.51 -20.96
CA LYS A 551 0.71 -16.88 -21.44
C LYS A 551 1.09 -16.87 -22.92
N LEU A 552 0.37 -16.11 -23.75
CA LEU A 552 0.70 -15.94 -25.18
C LEU A 552 2.05 -15.26 -25.41
N LYS A 553 2.45 -14.32 -24.53
CA LYS A 553 3.78 -13.69 -24.55
C LYS A 553 4.94 -14.68 -24.32
N LYS A 554 4.74 -15.77 -23.58
CA LYS A 554 5.80 -16.76 -23.25
C LYS A 554 6.29 -17.62 -24.42
N HIS A 555 5.76 -17.47 -25.64
CA HIS A 555 6.38 -18.05 -26.85
C HIS A 555 7.77 -17.46 -27.19
N LYS A 556 8.25 -16.48 -26.39
CA LYS A 556 9.59 -15.88 -26.44
C LYS A 556 10.76 -16.88 -26.33
N ASP A 557 10.61 -17.97 -25.55
CA ASP A 557 11.75 -18.85 -25.24
C ASP A 557 12.22 -19.70 -26.43
N LYS A 558 11.36 -19.92 -27.44
CA LYS A 558 11.76 -20.58 -28.69
C LYS A 558 12.48 -19.63 -29.66
N SER A 559 12.14 -18.34 -29.67
CA SER A 559 12.69 -17.36 -30.61
C SER A 559 14.14 -16.95 -30.28
N ASN A 560 14.46 -16.79 -28.99
CA ASN A 560 15.82 -16.46 -28.55
C ASN A 560 16.83 -17.59 -28.83
N GLY A 561 16.41 -18.86 -28.75
CA GLY A 561 17.27 -20.01 -29.07
C GLY A 561 17.82 -19.95 -30.50
N TYR A 562 16.99 -19.55 -31.48
CA TYR A 562 17.41 -19.45 -32.88
C TYR A 562 18.34 -18.25 -33.15
N LYS A 563 18.26 -17.19 -32.35
CA LYS A 563 19.17 -16.04 -32.47
C LYS A 563 20.56 -16.37 -31.92
N GLU A 564 20.64 -17.03 -30.76
CA GLU A 564 21.92 -17.48 -30.19
C GLU A 564 22.65 -18.46 -31.11
N GLU A 565 21.92 -19.37 -31.75
CA GLU A 565 22.47 -20.33 -32.71
C GLU A 565 22.99 -19.64 -34.00
N SER A 566 22.27 -18.63 -34.50
CA SER A 566 22.70 -17.80 -35.64
C SER A 566 23.93 -16.94 -35.33
N ASP A 567 23.99 -16.33 -34.14
CA ASP A 567 25.12 -15.49 -33.71
C ASP A 567 26.38 -16.32 -33.42
N GLN A 568 26.24 -17.54 -32.87
CA GLN A 568 27.34 -18.50 -32.70
C GLN A 568 27.92 -18.96 -34.04
N ASN A 569 27.07 -19.31 -35.00
CA ASN A 569 27.51 -19.71 -36.34
C ASN A 569 28.23 -18.57 -37.08
N THR A 570 27.76 -17.34 -36.94
CA THR A 570 28.42 -16.15 -37.54
C THR A 570 29.80 -15.89 -36.93
N LYS A 571 29.98 -16.07 -35.61
CA LYS A 571 31.29 -15.97 -34.94
C LYS A 571 32.26 -17.07 -35.37
N ALA A 572 31.78 -18.31 -35.46
CA ALA A 572 32.60 -19.46 -35.88
C ALA A 572 33.13 -19.29 -37.32
N ILE A 573 32.29 -18.78 -38.23
CA ILE A 573 32.68 -18.50 -39.62
C ILE A 573 33.78 -17.42 -39.70
N LYS A 574 33.70 -16.38 -38.86
CA LYS A 574 34.72 -15.33 -38.81
C LYS A 574 36.07 -15.85 -38.29
N GLN A 575 36.06 -16.67 -37.25
CA GLN A 575 37.26 -17.30 -36.69
C GLN A 575 37.92 -18.28 -37.68
N ASN A 576 37.14 -19.06 -38.42
CA ASN A 576 37.66 -19.98 -39.43
C ASN A 576 38.34 -19.25 -40.60
N LYS A 577 37.81 -18.09 -41.01
CA LYS A 577 38.44 -17.25 -42.04
C LYS A 577 39.79 -16.70 -41.59
N GLU A 578 39.90 -16.27 -40.33
CA GLU A 578 41.17 -15.77 -39.76
C GLU A 578 42.21 -16.89 -39.61
N LEU A 579 41.79 -18.10 -39.24
CA LEU A 579 42.64 -19.30 -39.20
C LEU A 579 43.17 -19.70 -40.59
N PHE A 580 42.32 -19.65 -41.61
CA PHE A 580 42.71 -20.00 -42.98
C PHE A 580 43.79 -19.06 -43.55
N GLU A 581 43.67 -17.75 -43.34
CA GLU A 581 44.69 -16.79 -43.77
C GLU A 581 46.01 -16.96 -43.02
N LYS A 582 45.97 -17.30 -41.72
CA LYS A 582 47.18 -17.62 -40.95
C LYS A 582 47.89 -18.88 -41.47
N TYR A 583 47.14 -19.95 -41.76
CA TYR A 583 47.73 -21.17 -42.32
C TYR A 583 48.38 -20.95 -43.69
N LYS A 584 47.78 -20.10 -44.54
CA LYS A 584 48.35 -19.73 -45.84
C LYS A 584 49.71 -19.03 -45.71
N GLN A 585 49.88 -18.18 -44.70
CA GLN A 585 51.14 -17.51 -44.38
C GLN A 585 52.19 -18.47 -43.83
N ASP A 586 51.81 -19.35 -42.91
CA ASP A 586 52.73 -20.33 -42.30
C ASP A 586 53.28 -21.34 -43.33
N VAL A 587 52.44 -21.79 -44.28
CA VAL A 587 52.87 -22.68 -45.38
C VAL A 587 53.87 -22.00 -46.32
N THR A 588 53.68 -20.70 -46.59
CA THR A 588 54.58 -19.92 -47.47
C THR A 588 55.97 -19.75 -46.85
N ILE A 589 56.04 -19.52 -45.53
CA ILE A 589 57.30 -19.44 -44.78
C ILE A 589 58.02 -20.79 -44.78
N LEU A 590 57.29 -21.89 -44.56
CA LEU A 590 57.88 -23.23 -44.56
C LEU A 590 58.51 -23.59 -45.92
N LEU A 591 57.83 -23.24 -47.03
CA LEU A 591 58.31 -23.51 -48.39
C LEU A 591 59.61 -22.75 -48.70
N ASN A 592 59.73 -21.49 -48.28
CA ASN A 592 60.92 -20.67 -48.50
C ASN A 592 62.14 -21.17 -47.71
N LYS A 593 61.94 -21.72 -46.51
CA LYS A 593 63.02 -22.37 -45.74
C LYS A 593 63.57 -23.61 -46.44
N TYR A 594 62.70 -24.44 -47.03
CA TYR A 594 63.14 -25.62 -47.78
C TYR A 594 63.98 -25.23 -49.01
N TYR A 595 63.56 -24.22 -49.77
CA TYR A 595 64.34 -23.74 -50.93
C TYR A 595 65.72 -23.16 -50.53
N ALA A 596 65.82 -22.48 -49.39
CA ALA A 596 67.10 -21.92 -48.93
C ALA A 596 68.11 -23.03 -48.57
N VAL A 597 67.62 -24.13 -47.99
CA VAL A 597 68.44 -25.31 -47.67
C VAL A 597 68.91 -26.04 -48.94
N GLU A 598 68.05 -26.20 -49.94
CA GLU A 598 68.42 -26.86 -51.20
C GLU A 598 69.51 -26.07 -51.96
N LEU A 599 69.38 -24.74 -52.03
CA LEU A 599 70.38 -23.86 -52.64
C LEU A 599 71.73 -23.94 -51.92
N LYS A 600 71.72 -23.98 -50.57
CA LYS A 600 72.94 -24.10 -49.77
C LYS A 600 73.70 -25.39 -50.07
N ASN A 601 72.98 -26.51 -50.14
CA ASN A 601 73.57 -27.81 -50.45
C ASN A 601 74.22 -27.86 -51.85
N LYS A 602 73.57 -27.29 -52.87
CA LYS A 602 74.15 -27.22 -54.23
C LYS A 602 75.42 -26.37 -54.27
N PHE A 603 75.42 -25.21 -53.61
CA PHE A 603 76.58 -24.33 -53.55
C PHE A 603 77.79 -24.98 -52.88
N ASP A 604 77.60 -25.58 -51.71
CA ASP A 604 78.69 -26.21 -50.96
C ASP A 604 79.29 -27.39 -51.75
N LYS A 605 78.45 -28.13 -52.50
CA LYS A 605 78.90 -29.21 -53.38
C LYS A 605 79.74 -28.69 -54.55
N THR A 606 79.26 -27.69 -55.30
CA THR A 606 80.00 -27.10 -56.44
C THR A 606 81.32 -26.46 -55.99
N LYS A 607 81.35 -25.84 -54.80
CA LYS A 607 82.57 -25.25 -54.24
C LYS A 607 83.63 -26.32 -53.96
N LYS A 608 83.23 -27.42 -53.30
CA LYS A 608 84.11 -28.55 -53.02
C LYS A 608 84.67 -29.21 -54.29
N ASP A 609 83.83 -29.37 -55.32
CA ASP A 609 84.26 -29.95 -56.59
C ASP A 609 85.24 -29.01 -57.33
N SER A 610 85.06 -27.70 -57.19
CA SER A 610 86.00 -26.69 -57.74
C SER A 610 87.39 -26.78 -57.09
N GLU A 611 87.44 -26.90 -55.76
CA GLU A 611 88.69 -27.05 -55.00
C GLU A 611 89.47 -28.30 -55.43
N GLN A 612 88.76 -29.40 -55.72
CA GLN A 612 89.37 -30.63 -56.21
C GLN A 612 90.01 -30.45 -57.59
N ILE A 613 89.33 -29.78 -58.54
CA ILE A 613 89.89 -29.51 -59.87
C ILE A 613 91.12 -28.61 -59.79
N ILE A 614 91.10 -27.59 -58.94
CA ILE A 614 92.26 -26.70 -58.71
C ILE A 614 93.49 -27.50 -58.28
N LYS A 615 93.31 -28.45 -57.35
CA LYS A 615 94.39 -29.32 -56.90
C LYS A 615 94.97 -30.16 -58.05
N GLU A 616 94.11 -30.76 -58.85
CA GLU A 616 94.52 -31.58 -60.00
C GLU A 616 95.31 -30.78 -61.05
N ILE A 617 94.93 -29.52 -61.31
CA ILE A 617 95.66 -28.64 -62.22
C ILE A 617 97.06 -28.32 -61.68
N LYS A 618 97.17 -28.00 -60.38
CA LYS A 618 98.46 -27.72 -59.72
C LYS A 618 99.39 -28.93 -59.79
N ASP A 619 98.86 -30.12 -59.54
CA ASP A 619 99.64 -31.37 -59.63
C ASP A 619 100.10 -31.66 -61.08
N ALA A 620 99.23 -31.46 -62.06
CA ALA A 620 99.55 -31.63 -63.48
C ALA A 620 100.61 -30.64 -63.97
N HIS A 621 100.53 -29.37 -63.52
CA HIS A 621 101.53 -28.34 -63.80
C HIS A 621 102.91 -28.73 -63.27
N ASN A 622 103.00 -29.10 -61.99
CA ASN A 622 104.25 -29.51 -61.36
C ASN A 622 104.91 -30.70 -62.08
N ASN A 623 104.09 -31.67 -62.51
CA ASN A 623 104.56 -32.80 -63.30
C ASN A 623 105.13 -32.38 -64.65
N CYS A 624 104.42 -31.50 -65.37
CA CYS A 624 104.81 -30.98 -66.68
C CYS A 624 106.15 -30.21 -66.61
N ILE A 625 106.35 -29.38 -65.58
CA ILE A 625 107.63 -28.69 -65.35
C ILE A 625 108.76 -29.69 -65.07
N SER A 626 108.55 -30.64 -64.15
CA SER A 626 109.57 -31.63 -63.79
C SER A 626 110.00 -32.51 -64.98
N GLN A 627 109.05 -32.92 -65.83
CA GLN A 627 109.36 -33.68 -67.05
C GLN A 627 110.08 -32.83 -68.11
N SER A 628 109.72 -31.56 -68.23
CA SER A 628 110.39 -30.62 -69.13
C SER A 628 111.86 -30.43 -68.73
N ASP A 629 112.14 -30.27 -67.44
CA ASP A 629 113.50 -30.14 -66.89
C ASP A 629 114.37 -31.36 -67.20
N LYS A 630 113.83 -32.57 -66.97
CA LYS A 630 114.55 -33.82 -67.28
C LYS A 630 114.90 -33.94 -68.76
N SER A 631 113.97 -33.53 -69.63
CA SER A 631 114.13 -33.66 -71.07
C SER A 631 115.12 -32.64 -71.63
N GLU A 632 115.11 -31.44 -71.06
CA GLU A 632 116.13 -30.40 -71.29
C GLU A 632 117.53 -30.90 -70.90
N GLN A 633 117.67 -31.47 -69.70
CA GLN A 633 118.92 -32.03 -69.21
C GLN A 633 119.45 -33.13 -70.14
N LYS A 634 118.58 -34.08 -70.53
CA LYS A 634 118.93 -35.21 -71.39
C LYS A 634 119.46 -34.77 -72.77
N MET A 635 118.83 -33.77 -73.39
CA MET A 635 119.33 -33.21 -74.65
C MET A 635 120.71 -32.55 -74.51
N ASN A 636 120.96 -31.86 -73.39
CA ASN A 636 122.26 -31.23 -73.12
C ASN A 636 123.37 -32.26 -72.94
N GLU A 637 123.09 -33.38 -72.25
CA GLU A 637 124.04 -34.50 -72.09
C GLU A 637 124.46 -35.06 -73.46
N ILE A 638 123.50 -35.39 -74.34
CA ILE A 638 123.77 -35.93 -75.68
C ILE A 638 124.55 -34.93 -76.55
N LYS A 639 124.25 -33.62 -76.46
CA LYS A 639 124.91 -32.57 -77.25
C LYS A 639 126.39 -32.37 -76.89
N ASN A 640 126.78 -32.63 -75.64
CA ASN A 640 128.12 -32.32 -75.13
C ASN A 640 129.16 -33.45 -75.33
N GLU A 641 128.75 -34.68 -75.68
CA GLU A 641 129.64 -35.84 -75.83
C GLU A 641 130.38 -35.92 -77.20
N GLN A 642 131.07 -34.85 -77.62
CA GLN A 642 131.80 -34.84 -78.91
C GLN A 642 133.02 -35.79 -78.94
N ILE A 643 133.13 -36.60 -79.99
CA ILE A 643 134.28 -37.48 -80.29
C ILE A 643 135.36 -36.65 -81.01
N HIS A 644 136.59 -36.59 -80.48
CA HIS A 644 137.76 -35.96 -81.11
C HIS A 644 138.63 -36.99 -81.85
N ILE A 645 139.05 -36.66 -83.09
CA ILE A 645 139.97 -37.47 -83.91
C ILE A 645 141.40 -37.03 -83.59
N GLU A 646 142.25 -37.90 -83.03
CA GLU A 646 143.63 -37.53 -82.65
C GLU A 646 144.76 -38.23 -83.43
N ASP A 647 144.51 -39.31 -84.19
CA ASP A 647 145.61 -40.05 -84.85
C ASP A 647 145.33 -40.44 -86.31
N GLU A 648 146.41 -40.60 -87.09
CA GLU A 648 146.41 -40.86 -88.55
C GLU A 648 145.59 -42.10 -88.95
N VAL A 649 145.45 -43.08 -88.05
CA VAL A 649 144.67 -44.31 -88.24
C VAL A 649 143.15 -44.05 -88.19
N ALA A 650 142.71 -42.98 -87.52
CA ALA A 650 141.31 -42.61 -87.36
C ALA A 650 140.77 -41.76 -88.52
N ASN A 651 141.62 -41.26 -89.43
CA ASN A 651 141.19 -40.48 -90.59
C ASN A 651 140.82 -41.40 -91.78
N ASN A 652 139.70 -42.10 -91.64
CA ASN A 652 139.12 -42.94 -92.69
C ASN A 652 137.67 -42.54 -93.01
N ASP A 653 137.18 -42.89 -94.21
CA ASP A 653 135.87 -42.48 -94.71
C ASP A 653 134.72 -42.91 -93.80
N LYS A 654 134.79 -44.09 -93.18
CA LYS A 654 133.73 -44.67 -92.36
C LYS A 654 133.62 -43.93 -91.02
N SER A 655 134.75 -43.65 -90.37
CA SER A 655 134.82 -42.88 -89.13
C SER A 655 134.41 -41.41 -89.35
N ASN A 656 134.88 -40.77 -90.43
CA ASN A 656 134.52 -39.38 -90.75
C ASN A 656 133.01 -39.22 -91.09
N LYS A 657 132.43 -40.19 -91.79
CA LYS A 657 130.99 -40.21 -92.07
C LYS A 657 130.16 -40.35 -90.78
N ALA A 658 130.57 -41.24 -89.88
CA ALA A 658 129.90 -41.42 -88.59
C ALA A 658 129.87 -40.14 -87.75
N ILE A 659 130.95 -39.35 -87.72
CA ILE A 659 130.98 -38.05 -87.02
C ILE A 659 130.01 -37.04 -87.66
N THR A 660 129.92 -37.02 -89.00
CA THR A 660 128.99 -36.14 -89.71
C THR A 660 127.54 -36.49 -89.40
N ASP A 661 127.21 -37.79 -89.39
CA ASP A 661 125.87 -38.30 -89.10
C ASP A 661 125.45 -38.01 -87.63
N ILE A 662 126.38 -38.05 -86.68
CA ILE A 662 126.12 -37.62 -85.29
C ILE A 662 125.71 -36.15 -85.24
N LYS A 663 126.44 -35.26 -85.94
CA LYS A 663 126.15 -33.82 -85.96
C LYS A 663 124.77 -33.52 -86.56
N ILE A 664 124.41 -34.20 -87.64
CA ILE A 664 123.08 -34.09 -88.27
C ILE A 664 121.98 -34.58 -87.31
N SER A 665 122.22 -35.68 -86.59
CA SER A 665 121.23 -36.27 -85.69
C SER A 665 120.86 -35.36 -84.51
N VAL A 666 121.81 -34.57 -83.99
CA VAL A 666 121.57 -33.65 -82.87
C VAL A 666 121.06 -32.26 -83.28
N GLU A 667 121.12 -31.90 -84.56
CA GLU A 667 120.63 -30.61 -85.10
C GLU A 667 119.18 -30.28 -84.70
N PRO A 668 118.23 -31.24 -84.69
CA PRO A 668 116.85 -30.96 -84.29
C PRO A 668 116.67 -30.53 -82.83
N PHE A 669 117.65 -30.73 -81.93
CA PHE A 669 117.51 -30.41 -80.51
C PHE A 669 117.16 -28.94 -80.26
N GLU A 670 117.75 -28.00 -81.01
CA GLU A 670 117.46 -26.55 -80.88
C GLU A 670 115.95 -26.27 -80.97
N THR A 671 115.27 -26.92 -81.92
CA THR A 671 113.81 -26.79 -82.11
C THR A 671 113.01 -27.49 -81.00
N LYS A 672 113.54 -28.56 -80.40
CA LYS A 672 112.91 -29.25 -79.28
C LYS A 672 113.03 -28.46 -77.99
N PHE A 673 114.16 -27.83 -77.71
CA PHE A 673 114.33 -26.89 -76.58
C PHE A 673 113.30 -25.76 -76.62
N LEU A 674 113.14 -25.11 -77.78
CA LEU A 674 112.12 -24.06 -77.94
C LEU A 674 110.71 -24.58 -77.65
N LYS A 675 110.40 -25.78 -78.13
CA LYS A 675 109.08 -26.39 -77.93
C LYS A 675 108.81 -26.75 -76.46
N ILE A 676 109.80 -27.27 -75.73
CA ILE A 676 109.72 -27.51 -74.28
C ILE A 676 109.49 -26.19 -73.53
N ASN A 677 110.22 -25.13 -73.88
CA ASN A 677 110.05 -23.82 -73.25
C ASN A 677 108.67 -23.20 -73.50
N ASP A 678 108.10 -23.38 -74.69
CA ASP A 678 106.73 -22.95 -74.98
C ASP A 678 105.70 -23.74 -74.17
N ILE A 679 105.89 -25.04 -74.00
CA ILE A 679 105.04 -25.89 -73.14
C ILE A 679 105.10 -25.38 -71.68
N ARG A 680 106.30 -25.09 -71.15
CA ARG A 680 106.45 -24.52 -69.80
C ARG A 680 105.68 -23.20 -69.65
N LYS A 681 105.83 -22.26 -70.59
CA LYS A 681 105.11 -20.97 -70.55
C LYS A 681 103.59 -21.14 -70.58
N LYS A 682 103.08 -22.05 -71.41
CA LYS A 682 101.64 -22.34 -71.48
C LYS A 682 101.14 -23.01 -70.19
N SER A 683 101.93 -23.92 -69.63
CA SER A 683 101.68 -24.56 -68.34
C SER A 683 101.61 -23.53 -67.20
N ASP A 684 102.56 -22.59 -67.13
CA ASP A 684 102.56 -21.47 -66.18
C ASP A 684 101.32 -20.57 -66.35
N GLY A 685 100.91 -20.32 -67.59
CA GLY A 685 99.71 -19.56 -67.91
C GLY A 685 98.45 -20.20 -67.34
N CYS A 686 98.30 -21.52 -67.50
CA CYS A 686 97.17 -22.29 -66.96
C CYS A 686 97.13 -22.22 -65.42
N LEU A 687 98.30 -22.30 -64.77
CA LEU A 687 98.40 -22.20 -63.31
C LEU A 687 97.96 -20.82 -62.80
N LYS A 688 98.45 -19.73 -63.41
CA LYS A 688 98.10 -18.36 -63.01
C LYS A 688 96.59 -18.08 -63.13
N GLU A 689 95.96 -18.53 -64.21
CA GLU A 689 94.52 -18.38 -64.40
C GLU A 689 93.74 -19.17 -63.32
N THR A 690 94.21 -20.37 -63.00
CA THR A 690 93.63 -21.24 -61.96
C THR A 690 93.71 -20.61 -60.57
N GLU A 691 94.85 -20.02 -60.21
CA GLU A 691 95.03 -19.29 -58.95
C GLU A 691 94.14 -18.04 -58.84
N ASN A 692 93.87 -17.37 -59.96
CA ASN A 692 92.93 -16.25 -60.01
C ASN A 692 91.48 -16.72 -59.76
N ILE A 693 91.08 -17.83 -60.38
CA ILE A 693 89.75 -18.42 -60.17
C ILE A 693 89.60 -18.92 -58.72
N GLU A 694 90.64 -19.54 -58.14
CA GLU A 694 90.67 -19.98 -56.74
C GLU A 694 90.40 -18.84 -55.75
N LYS A 695 90.99 -17.66 -55.98
CA LYS A 695 90.71 -16.46 -55.16
C LYS A 695 89.26 -16.00 -55.27
N GLN A 696 88.68 -16.02 -56.47
CA GLN A 696 87.28 -15.63 -56.68
C GLN A 696 86.31 -16.58 -55.98
N ILE A 697 86.56 -17.89 -56.08
CA ILE A 697 85.74 -18.92 -55.42
C ILE A 697 85.83 -18.81 -53.88
N SER A 698 87.01 -18.50 -53.35
CA SER A 698 87.22 -18.32 -51.91
C SER A 698 86.37 -17.19 -51.31
N ASN A 699 86.15 -16.11 -52.07
CA ASN A 699 85.35 -14.96 -51.65
C ASN A 699 83.83 -15.18 -51.75
N LEU A 700 83.37 -16.26 -52.37
CA LEU A 700 81.94 -16.58 -52.46
C LEU A 700 81.48 -17.35 -51.21
N SER A 701 80.40 -16.85 -50.60
CA SER A 701 79.68 -17.50 -49.48
C SER A 701 78.18 -17.17 -49.56
N ILE A 702 77.35 -18.14 -49.17
CA ILE A 702 75.90 -17.99 -49.04
C ILE A 702 75.41 -18.49 -47.68
N ASP A 703 74.36 -17.86 -47.14
CA ASP A 703 73.69 -18.21 -45.89
C ASP A 703 72.36 -18.95 -46.13
N SER A 704 71.75 -19.54 -45.10
CA SER A 704 70.49 -20.31 -45.20
C SER A 704 69.24 -19.47 -44.91
N GLN A 705 69.32 -18.14 -45.00
CA GLN A 705 68.20 -17.25 -44.67
C GLN A 705 67.17 -17.22 -45.80
N GLU A 706 65.90 -17.46 -45.45
CA GLU A 706 64.77 -17.50 -46.39
C GLU A 706 64.53 -16.18 -47.14
N THR A 707 64.94 -15.06 -46.55
CA THR A 707 64.77 -13.71 -47.12
C THR A 707 65.76 -13.39 -48.23
N LYS A 708 66.81 -14.20 -48.43
CA LYS A 708 67.90 -13.95 -49.38
C LYS A 708 67.96 -14.94 -50.54
N LEU A 709 66.87 -15.68 -50.81
CA LEU A 709 66.79 -16.71 -51.85
C LEU A 709 67.30 -16.24 -53.24
N LYS A 710 66.92 -15.03 -53.66
CA LYS A 710 67.35 -14.45 -54.95
C LYS A 710 68.86 -14.16 -54.97
N GLU A 711 69.38 -13.53 -53.92
CA GLU A 711 70.80 -13.20 -53.78
C GLU A 711 71.68 -14.47 -53.73
N ASN A 712 71.23 -15.50 -53.01
CA ASN A 712 71.93 -16.79 -52.92
C ASN A 712 71.92 -17.56 -54.24
N GLY A 713 70.82 -17.48 -55.01
CA GLY A 713 70.74 -18.03 -56.37
C GLY A 713 71.74 -17.39 -57.32
N ASP A 714 71.91 -16.06 -57.28
CA ASP A 714 72.85 -15.34 -58.15
C ASP A 714 74.33 -15.70 -57.84
N LYS A 715 74.65 -15.89 -56.55
CA LYS A 715 75.99 -16.34 -56.11
C LYS A 715 76.30 -17.78 -56.53
N LEU A 716 75.32 -18.69 -56.49
CA LEU A 716 75.46 -20.05 -57.01
C LEU A 716 75.73 -20.05 -58.52
N ASN A 717 74.96 -19.26 -59.28
CA ASN A 717 75.16 -19.10 -60.73
C ASN A 717 76.57 -18.59 -61.08
N THR A 718 77.12 -17.71 -60.23
CA THR A 718 78.50 -17.20 -60.39
C THR A 718 79.52 -18.31 -60.12
N LEU A 719 79.33 -19.11 -59.07
CA LEU A 719 80.20 -20.24 -58.75
C LEU A 719 80.20 -21.30 -59.85
N GLU A 720 79.05 -21.61 -60.43
CA GLU A 720 78.93 -22.58 -61.55
C GLU A 720 79.70 -22.12 -62.80
N LYS A 721 79.67 -20.83 -63.12
CA LYS A 721 80.47 -20.27 -64.23
C LYS A 721 81.98 -20.39 -63.97
N LEU A 722 82.43 -20.13 -62.75
CA LEU A 722 83.84 -20.27 -62.37
C LEU A 722 84.29 -21.74 -62.41
N PHE A 723 83.42 -22.66 -61.97
CA PHE A 723 83.67 -24.09 -62.05
C PHE A 723 83.86 -24.58 -63.50
N GLU A 724 83.07 -24.07 -64.45
CA GLU A 724 83.23 -24.40 -65.86
C GLU A 724 84.56 -23.87 -66.44
N SER A 725 84.97 -22.67 -66.03
CA SER A 725 86.30 -22.12 -66.38
C SER A 725 87.44 -22.99 -65.85
N LEU A 726 87.32 -23.56 -64.65
CA LEU A 726 88.32 -24.50 -64.10
C LEU A 726 88.45 -25.78 -64.93
N LYS A 727 87.33 -26.35 -65.40
CA LYS A 727 87.37 -27.52 -66.29
C LYS A 727 88.14 -27.23 -67.58
N ASN A 728 87.98 -26.03 -68.14
CA ASN A 728 88.74 -25.62 -69.32
C ASN A 728 90.25 -25.53 -69.03
N GLN A 729 90.65 -24.98 -67.88
CA GLN A 729 92.07 -24.93 -67.50
C GLN A 729 92.66 -26.32 -67.25
N LYS A 730 91.87 -27.24 -66.67
CA LYS A 730 92.25 -28.65 -66.52
C LYS A 730 92.53 -29.31 -67.87
N LYS A 731 91.66 -29.08 -68.85
CA LYS A 731 91.89 -29.59 -70.20
C LYS A 731 93.16 -29.01 -70.83
N ASN A 732 93.37 -27.70 -70.70
CA ASN A 732 94.56 -27.04 -71.27
C ASN A 732 95.87 -27.61 -70.72
N ILE A 733 95.96 -27.87 -69.40
CA ILE A 733 97.17 -28.42 -68.79
C ILE A 733 97.40 -29.89 -69.18
N GLU A 734 96.35 -30.68 -69.36
CA GLU A 734 96.41 -32.04 -69.89
C GLU A 734 96.91 -32.06 -71.33
N ASP A 735 96.45 -31.12 -72.17
CA ASP A 735 96.91 -30.98 -73.55
C ASP A 735 98.42 -30.61 -73.61
N GLN A 736 98.90 -29.74 -72.71
CA GLN A 736 100.32 -29.40 -72.61
C GLN A 736 101.17 -30.62 -72.23
N LYS A 737 100.69 -31.42 -71.27
CA LYS A 737 101.37 -32.65 -70.86
C LYS A 737 101.50 -33.64 -72.03
N LYS A 738 100.43 -33.81 -72.81
CA LYS A 738 100.44 -34.69 -73.98
C LYS A 738 101.42 -34.21 -75.06
N GLU A 739 101.52 -32.90 -75.27
CA GLU A 739 102.49 -32.32 -76.21
C GLU A 739 103.94 -32.56 -75.74
N LEU A 740 104.19 -32.51 -74.43
CA LEU A 740 105.50 -32.80 -73.84
C LEU A 740 105.91 -34.26 -74.01
N ASP A 741 104.99 -35.20 -73.74
CA ASP A 741 105.24 -36.63 -73.94
C ASP A 741 105.65 -36.94 -75.40
N GLU A 742 105.02 -36.27 -76.38
CA GLU A 742 105.39 -36.41 -77.79
C GLU A 742 106.80 -35.87 -78.08
N VAL A 743 107.17 -34.73 -77.49
CA VAL A 743 108.52 -34.17 -77.62
C VAL A 743 109.57 -35.11 -77.03
N ASN A 744 109.30 -35.69 -75.86
CA ASN A 744 110.22 -36.60 -75.16
C ASN A 744 110.50 -37.87 -75.96
N SER A 745 109.46 -38.47 -76.56
CA SER A 745 109.63 -39.65 -77.44
C SER A 745 110.57 -39.40 -78.62
N LYS A 746 110.58 -38.16 -79.14
CA LYS A 746 111.45 -37.78 -80.26
C LYS A 746 112.90 -37.56 -79.80
N ILE A 747 113.11 -37.08 -78.58
CA ILE A 747 114.45 -36.94 -77.97
C ILE A 747 115.07 -38.33 -77.76
N GLU A 748 114.31 -39.29 -77.24
CA GLU A 748 114.77 -40.68 -77.06
C GLU A 748 115.18 -41.35 -78.37
N LYS A 749 114.45 -41.08 -79.46
CA LYS A 749 114.84 -41.58 -80.78
C LYS A 749 116.18 -41.02 -81.26
N ILE A 750 116.39 -39.72 -81.09
CA ILE A 750 117.65 -39.06 -81.49
C ILE A 750 118.84 -39.63 -80.71
N GLU A 751 118.67 -39.86 -79.40
CA GLU A 751 119.69 -40.51 -78.56
C GLU A 751 120.12 -41.88 -79.10
N SER A 752 119.14 -42.70 -79.48
CA SER A 752 119.39 -44.02 -80.06
C SER A 752 120.19 -43.93 -81.37
N ASP A 753 119.82 -43.00 -82.25
CA ASP A 753 120.49 -42.80 -83.54
C ASP A 753 121.95 -42.36 -83.32
N VAL A 754 122.18 -41.38 -82.44
CA VAL A 754 123.54 -40.90 -82.08
C VAL A 754 124.43 -42.03 -81.57
N ASN A 755 123.93 -42.86 -80.65
CA ASN A 755 124.71 -43.97 -80.09
C ASN A 755 125.10 -45.01 -81.14
N GLN A 756 124.21 -45.28 -82.11
CA GLN A 756 124.52 -46.18 -83.21
C GLN A 756 125.63 -45.63 -84.12
N HIS A 757 125.62 -44.32 -84.39
CA HIS A 757 126.67 -43.68 -85.18
C HIS A 757 128.03 -43.69 -84.44
N LYS A 758 128.06 -43.50 -83.11
CA LYS A 758 129.29 -43.65 -82.32
C LYS A 758 129.90 -45.04 -82.44
N LYS A 759 129.08 -46.10 -82.43
CA LYS A 759 129.56 -47.48 -82.63
C LYS A 759 130.24 -47.66 -83.99
N ASN A 760 129.68 -47.07 -85.05
CA ASN A 760 130.25 -47.15 -86.40
C ASN A 760 131.60 -46.43 -86.51
N TYR A 761 131.82 -45.37 -85.73
CA TYR A 761 133.08 -44.65 -85.69
C TYR A 761 134.25 -45.54 -85.26
N GLU A 762 134.12 -46.26 -84.14
CA GLU A 762 135.19 -47.13 -83.60
C GLU A 762 135.48 -48.34 -84.48
N ILE A 763 134.43 -48.95 -85.07
CA ILE A 763 134.61 -50.06 -86.03
C ILE A 763 135.50 -49.63 -87.20
N GLY A 764 135.31 -48.41 -87.71
CA GLY A 764 136.13 -47.88 -88.80
C GLY A 764 137.62 -47.77 -88.44
N ILE A 765 137.95 -47.46 -87.19
CA ILE A 765 139.34 -47.37 -86.72
C ILE A 765 139.99 -48.77 -86.71
N VAL A 766 139.32 -49.75 -86.10
CA VAL A 766 139.86 -51.11 -85.97
C VAL A 766 140.06 -51.77 -87.34
N GLU A 767 139.15 -51.54 -88.30
CA GLU A 767 139.30 -52.02 -89.68
C GLU A 767 140.59 -51.50 -90.32
N LYS A 768 140.92 -50.22 -90.09
CA LYS A 768 142.11 -49.60 -90.68
C LYS A 768 143.41 -50.13 -90.09
N ILE A 769 143.44 -50.42 -88.78
CA ILE A 769 144.59 -51.06 -88.11
C ILE A 769 144.90 -52.42 -88.76
N ASN A 770 143.87 -53.20 -89.06
CA ASN A 770 144.06 -54.54 -89.62
C ASN A 770 144.61 -54.52 -91.04
N GLU A 771 144.17 -53.58 -91.88
CA GLU A 771 144.72 -53.36 -93.22
C GLU A 771 146.23 -53.13 -93.17
N ILE A 772 146.67 -52.16 -92.35
CA ILE A 772 148.08 -51.78 -92.23
C ILE A 772 148.93 -52.99 -91.78
N THR A 773 148.42 -53.75 -90.82
CA THR A 773 149.13 -54.91 -90.27
C THR A 773 149.30 -56.03 -91.31
N LYS A 774 148.30 -56.24 -92.18
CA LYS A 774 148.37 -57.21 -93.29
C LYS A 774 149.48 -56.88 -94.27
N GLU A 775 149.59 -55.60 -94.62
CA GLU A 775 150.54 -55.11 -95.61
C GLU A 775 151.99 -55.34 -95.17
N ASN A 776 152.26 -55.05 -93.89
CA ASN A 776 153.56 -55.29 -93.27
C ASN A 776 153.96 -56.78 -93.25
N LYS A 777 153.01 -57.69 -92.96
CA LYS A 777 153.27 -59.15 -92.99
C LYS A 777 153.82 -59.59 -94.36
N ASN A 778 153.18 -59.15 -95.45
CA ASN A 778 153.55 -59.55 -96.80
C ASN A 778 154.96 -59.08 -97.20
N GLN A 779 155.38 -57.89 -96.76
CA GLN A 779 156.71 -57.35 -97.05
C GLN A 779 157.84 -58.16 -96.39
N ILE A 780 157.64 -58.65 -95.17
CA ILE A 780 158.66 -59.41 -94.43
C ILE A 780 158.90 -60.78 -95.09
N GLU A 781 157.85 -61.44 -95.58
CA GLU A 781 157.95 -62.74 -96.26
C GLU A 781 158.78 -62.68 -97.54
N SER A 782 158.51 -61.66 -98.37
CA SER A 782 159.23 -61.41 -99.63
C SER A 782 160.75 -61.22 -99.42
N THR A 783 161.12 -60.53 -98.35
CA THR A 783 162.53 -60.25 -98.01
C THR A 783 163.31 -61.52 -97.67
N LYS A 784 162.63 -62.52 -97.10
CA LYS A 784 163.25 -63.77 -96.62
C LYS A 784 163.66 -64.73 -97.75
N GLU A 785 162.92 -64.77 -98.87
CA GLU A 785 163.23 -65.66 -99.99
C GLU A 785 164.40 -65.18 -100.86
N LEU A 786 164.67 -63.87 -100.90
CA LEU A 786 165.63 -63.29 -101.86
C LEU A 786 167.11 -63.53 -101.51
N ILE A 787 167.44 -63.64 -100.21
CA ILE A 787 168.84 -63.54 -99.73
C ILE A 787 169.59 -64.88 -99.79
N LYS A 788 168.87 -66.00 -99.68
CA LYS A 788 169.46 -67.35 -99.60
C LYS A 788 170.31 -67.74 -100.83
N PRO A 789 169.87 -67.52 -102.08
CA PRO A 789 170.64 -67.88 -103.27
C PRO A 789 171.87 -66.97 -103.49
N THR A 790 171.81 -65.72 -103.01
CA THR A 790 172.88 -64.72 -103.22
C THR A 790 174.16 -65.10 -102.50
N ILE A 791 174.06 -65.62 -101.28
CA ILE A 791 175.24 -65.99 -100.48
C ILE A 791 175.84 -67.32 -100.98
N GLU A 792 175.00 -68.28 -101.42
CA GLU A 792 175.44 -69.56 -101.97
C GLU A 792 176.29 -69.40 -103.26
N ASN A 793 175.96 -68.43 -104.13
CA ASN A 793 176.75 -68.14 -105.34
C ASN A 793 178.14 -67.55 -105.05
N LEU A 794 178.30 -66.75 -104.00
CA LEU A 794 179.58 -66.09 -103.64
C LEU A 794 180.68 -67.10 -103.27
N ILE A 795 180.31 -68.21 -102.62
CA ILE A 795 181.25 -69.23 -102.11
C ILE A 795 181.90 -70.03 -103.25
N SER A 796 181.25 -70.14 -104.41
CA SER A 796 181.74 -70.94 -105.56
C SER A 796 182.91 -70.32 -106.34
N SER A 797 183.34 -69.10 -105.99
CA SER A 797 184.21 -68.27 -106.85
C SER A 797 185.73 -68.28 -106.56
N PHE A 798 186.26 -69.14 -105.67
CA PHE A 798 187.69 -69.13 -105.26
C PHE A 798 188.50 -70.44 -105.56
N ASN A 799 189.78 -70.32 -105.99
CA ASN A 799 190.74 -71.40 -106.38
C ASN A 799 191.48 -72.08 -105.19
N THR A 800 191.99 -73.31 -105.39
CA THR A 800 192.33 -74.34 -104.36
C THR A 800 193.70 -74.30 -103.63
N ASN A 801 194.59 -73.32 -103.84
CA ASN A 801 195.92 -73.27 -103.16
C ASN A 801 196.25 -71.96 -102.42
N ASP A 802 195.32 -71.00 -102.30
CA ASP A 802 195.60 -69.67 -101.71
C ASP A 802 194.75 -69.30 -100.47
N LEU A 803 193.99 -70.22 -99.85
CA LEU A 803 193.01 -69.89 -98.79
C LEU A 803 193.17 -70.62 -97.44
N GLU A 804 194.38 -70.66 -96.88
CA GLU A 804 194.53 -70.96 -95.45
C GLU A 804 193.97 -69.79 -94.60
N GLY A 805 192.70 -69.86 -94.17
CA GLY A 805 192.20 -69.03 -93.06
C GLY A 805 190.69 -68.71 -92.95
N ILE A 806 189.80 -69.02 -93.90
CA ILE A 806 188.38 -68.57 -93.83
C ILE A 806 187.41 -69.76 -93.85
N ASP A 807 186.61 -69.91 -92.78
CA ASP A 807 185.51 -70.89 -92.70
C ASP A 807 184.19 -70.20 -93.08
N THR A 808 183.59 -70.61 -94.20
CA THR A 808 182.50 -69.89 -94.87
C THR A 808 181.10 -70.43 -94.56
N ASN A 809 180.98 -71.58 -93.88
CA ASN A 809 179.68 -72.20 -93.60
C ASN A 809 178.94 -71.61 -92.39
N GLU A 810 179.64 -71.09 -91.37
CA GLU A 810 179.02 -70.69 -90.09
C GLU A 810 178.15 -69.42 -90.19
N ASN A 811 178.45 -68.52 -91.13
CA ASN A 811 177.72 -67.25 -91.27
C ASN A 811 176.36 -67.39 -91.97
N LEU A 812 176.15 -68.41 -92.81
CA LEU A 812 174.90 -68.60 -93.55
C LEU A 812 173.76 -69.09 -92.64
N GLU A 813 174.10 -69.93 -91.66
CA GLU A 813 173.15 -70.55 -90.74
C GLU A 813 172.55 -69.51 -89.76
N LYS A 814 173.36 -68.53 -89.34
CA LYS A 814 172.93 -67.49 -88.40
C LYS A 814 171.85 -66.57 -88.98
N TYR A 815 171.97 -66.16 -90.24
CA TYR A 815 171.04 -65.21 -90.88
C TYR A 815 169.64 -65.81 -91.11
N ASN A 816 169.56 -67.08 -91.56
CA ASN A 816 168.29 -67.77 -91.81
C ASN A 816 167.45 -67.98 -90.53
N LYS A 817 168.12 -68.06 -89.37
CA LYS A 817 167.45 -68.25 -88.09
C LYS A 817 166.81 -66.96 -87.58
N GLU A 818 167.47 -65.81 -87.74
CA GLU A 818 166.93 -64.50 -87.30
C GLU A 818 165.71 -64.05 -88.12
N MET A 819 165.75 -64.16 -89.46
CA MET A 819 164.61 -63.74 -90.30
C MET A 819 163.36 -64.61 -90.15
N ASN A 820 163.50 -65.88 -89.73
CA ASN A 820 162.36 -66.74 -89.44
C ASN A 820 161.59 -66.30 -88.19
N ASN A 821 162.32 -65.92 -87.13
CA ASN A 821 161.70 -65.49 -85.88
C ASN A 821 160.87 -64.21 -86.04
N ILE A 822 161.36 -63.24 -86.82
CA ILE A 822 160.66 -61.97 -87.06
C ILE A 822 159.33 -62.19 -87.79
N TYR A 823 159.30 -63.10 -88.77
CA TYR A 823 158.10 -63.38 -89.55
C TYR A 823 157.00 -64.07 -88.71
N GLU A 824 157.38 -65.02 -87.85
CA GLU A 824 156.45 -65.75 -86.99
C GLU A 824 155.77 -64.85 -85.94
N GLU A 825 156.49 -63.88 -85.36
CA GLU A 825 155.87 -62.91 -84.44
C GLU A 825 154.85 -62.01 -85.15
N PHE A 826 155.13 -61.57 -86.37
CA PHE A 826 154.20 -60.71 -87.12
C PHE A 826 152.89 -61.41 -87.50
N ILE A 827 152.93 -62.71 -87.82
CA ILE A 827 151.73 -63.50 -88.10
C ILE A 827 150.82 -63.57 -86.88
N LYS A 828 151.37 -63.77 -85.68
CA LYS A 828 150.56 -63.85 -84.46
C LYS A 828 149.78 -62.57 -84.22
N SER A 829 150.43 -61.41 -84.37
CA SER A 829 149.78 -60.11 -84.22
C SER A 829 148.65 -59.88 -85.23
N TYR A 830 148.87 -60.20 -86.51
CA TYR A 830 147.86 -60.05 -87.56
C TYR A 830 146.62 -60.94 -87.32
N ASN A 831 146.82 -62.20 -86.92
CA ASN A 831 145.72 -63.12 -86.66
C ASN A 831 144.88 -62.67 -85.44
N LEU A 832 145.52 -62.08 -84.43
CA LEU A 832 144.82 -61.57 -83.25
C LEU A 832 143.86 -60.41 -83.62
N ILE A 833 144.34 -59.46 -84.43
CA ILE A 833 143.56 -58.28 -84.86
C ILE A 833 142.40 -58.72 -85.77
N THR A 834 142.64 -59.66 -86.68
CA THR A 834 141.58 -60.17 -87.59
C THR A 834 140.46 -60.90 -86.82
N ASN A 835 140.80 -61.72 -85.82
CA ASN A 835 139.79 -62.37 -84.98
C ASN A 835 138.95 -61.36 -84.18
N TYR A 836 139.56 -60.26 -83.73
CA TYR A 836 138.83 -59.20 -83.02
C TYR A 836 137.77 -58.56 -83.93
N LEU A 837 138.12 -58.23 -85.17
CA LEU A 837 137.19 -57.66 -86.15
C LEU A 837 135.99 -58.56 -86.47
N GLU A 838 136.20 -59.87 -86.58
CA GLU A 838 135.11 -60.82 -86.78
C GLU A 838 134.15 -60.90 -85.59
N THR A 839 134.65 -60.67 -84.37
CA THR A 839 133.82 -60.70 -83.15
C THR A 839 132.95 -59.44 -83.05
N VAL A 840 133.55 -58.27 -83.31
CA VAL A 840 132.86 -56.96 -83.27
C VAL A 840 131.75 -56.84 -84.32
N SER A 841 131.85 -57.58 -85.43
CA SER A 841 130.85 -57.57 -86.52
C SER A 841 129.71 -58.58 -86.34
N LYS A 842 129.76 -59.49 -85.35
CA LYS A 842 128.75 -60.55 -85.14
C LYS A 842 127.98 -60.44 -83.81
N GLU A 843 128.52 -59.80 -82.77
CA GLU A 843 127.86 -59.68 -81.45
C GLU A 843 127.37 -58.25 -81.12
N PRO A 844 126.29 -58.09 -80.31
CA PRO A 844 125.81 -56.79 -79.86
C PRO A 844 126.74 -56.22 -78.77
N ILE A 845 127.93 -55.77 -79.18
CA ILE A 845 128.95 -55.17 -78.32
C ILE A 845 128.71 -53.65 -78.24
N THR A 846 128.82 -53.04 -77.05
CA THR A 846 128.57 -51.61 -76.84
C THR A 846 129.72 -50.74 -77.37
N TYR A 847 129.47 -49.44 -77.59
CA TYR A 847 130.50 -48.50 -78.00
C TYR A 847 131.73 -48.54 -77.07
N ASP A 848 131.52 -48.49 -75.75
CA ASP A 848 132.60 -48.49 -74.75
C ASP A 848 133.38 -49.82 -74.65
N GLN A 849 132.83 -50.92 -75.20
CA GLN A 849 133.53 -52.22 -75.23
C GLN A 849 134.38 -52.40 -76.50
N ILE A 850 134.07 -51.67 -77.57
CA ILE A 850 134.85 -51.69 -78.82
C ILE A 850 136.07 -50.79 -78.69
N LYS A 851 135.87 -49.63 -78.07
CA LYS A 851 136.94 -48.73 -77.66
C LYS A 851 137.83 -49.39 -76.61
#